data_AF-A0A942CIR7-F1
#
_entry.id   AF-A0A942CIR7-F1
#
_cell.length_a   1.000
_cell.length_b   1.000
_cell.length_c   1.000
_cell.angle_alpha   90.00
_cell.angle_beta   90.00
_cell.angle_gamma   90.00
#
_symmetry.space_group_name_H-M   'P 1'
#
loop_
_entity.id
_entity.type
_entity.pdbx_description
1 polymer ?
#
loop_
_entity_poly.entity_id
_entity_poly.type
_entity_poly.pdbx_seq_one_letter_code
_entity_poly.pdbx_strand_id
1 'polypeptide(L)'
;MPVISLDKKNLPFLLDGASQCAVDTGDLSIDAPIPAAATSVFDVSFSGATPGGATLGLADSVKIGVTAKTSATLTPVFAAGAPALRATLSQYGVGAEGRDTLCFEVKAAVDATATAPFAYSFLKASTQLDAGADAAFAYVRAFDPAAPLGVVVPRFFATMRFPEQVMEAPEAGEAIALEYGGYLRLGAQAAAGYEITGTKALDFGRIALSEKYGLSISGRIGLTAKVAGRFSILVTAGDRPGWARVQVKRSATRDLAVAADVNVGFRNDLDLPVNSREFLGALLGVNAKSYLTLFDKALELSDASALEKAIDGLATKYIEAVVGDTFDALARADPFRAFLSTASTIVRSYNDVGDRAVTLFDRYFDRLGQLVPFLDRLDTLTEDGLDRLRHDLTPEWWTVLAQLTDGDPLGFLLGRVVVDGTTVPSVPLLQERARQVRSLISDGAHAEIRRAIGTAKQRFGLDALIAELSKIDTVDELKARSTDAVGDFVRRLVGRTLGSSADLKEALAEIHEVLQNVDRFSNQLYEAFRQATNSAYTVALHTEYSRTAATDALVDLLINLEAPLGRTLMTQVGRGDFEQALLMSSPDVVVLREGTLTHRTARTAAFKVNVLGWHLDYHYEGIDRVVTDASQRLVPSDRGLIVYTTVSLGLDRDRQNRRDRESTHVNFLLQALGQSAGVLASRTPTAQYVVDALNAFTARYELAFTDADTSAAELNDYLAFAKDLGLDRHGATLTQLEPLLPRAQNGGFGPVEASYEVRFSPESLAALASMQALSKSDELQLRRRMRLMLLANYLRSRELHDVAFAYASDPVFLAFRNEGAASFPMHAERTFPVTLPAGIGAPASVTLDRIELERLTTLYNIETGFIDATRGLLAALAAPRTTPAALEQVLHRVGNAMKDFDDFDQTSGRNGVGTSTVFVLFSELVRLADPGGERSVAVLRLTSRVGATPVEKLFMTDAAARG
;
A
#
# COMPACT_ATOMS: atom_id res chain seq x y z
N MET A 1 -32.34 50.63 -19.56
CA MET A 1 -32.49 49.75 -18.39
C MET A 1 -31.60 50.32 -17.30
N PRO A 2 -32.08 50.47 -16.05
CA PRO A 2 -31.22 50.82 -14.92
C PRO A 2 -30.05 49.84 -14.81
N VAL A 3 -28.84 50.37 -14.59
CA VAL A 3 -27.60 49.60 -14.47
C VAL A 3 -26.87 50.07 -13.21
N ILE A 4 -26.47 49.13 -12.37
CA ILE A 4 -25.60 49.43 -11.22
C ILE A 4 -24.16 49.27 -11.67
N SER A 5 -23.42 50.38 -11.65
CA SER A 5 -22.02 50.43 -12.03
C SER A 5 -21.12 50.37 -10.81
N LEU A 6 -20.20 49.41 -10.80
CA LEU A 6 -19.22 49.18 -9.75
C LEU A 6 -17.83 49.47 -10.28
N ASP A 7 -17.14 50.42 -9.65
CA ASP A 7 -15.74 50.72 -9.96
C ASP A 7 -14.77 49.75 -9.25
N LYS A 8 -13.48 49.83 -9.59
CA LYS A 8 -12.43 48.98 -8.98
C LYS A 8 -12.35 49.13 -7.45
N LYS A 9 -12.76 50.27 -6.88
CA LYS A 9 -12.77 50.48 -5.42
C LYS A 9 -13.85 49.66 -4.72
N ASN A 10 -14.96 49.40 -5.40
CA ASN A 10 -16.07 48.59 -4.91
C ASN A 10 -15.91 47.09 -5.22
N LEU A 11 -14.84 46.70 -5.93
CA LEU A 11 -14.58 45.33 -6.38
C LEU A 11 -13.17 44.89 -5.95
N PRO A 12 -12.96 44.55 -4.67
CA PRO A 12 -11.63 44.20 -4.15
C PRO A 12 -11.00 42.96 -4.83
N PHE A 13 -11.81 42.16 -5.54
CA PHE A 13 -11.40 40.98 -6.27
C PHE A 13 -11.16 41.23 -7.77
N LEU A 14 -11.28 42.46 -8.29
CA LEU A 14 -11.03 42.76 -9.70
C LEU A 14 -9.56 43.18 -9.91
N LEU A 15 -8.76 42.29 -10.49
CA LEU A 15 -7.31 42.41 -10.57
C LEU A 15 -6.85 43.30 -11.73
N ASP A 16 -7.20 42.92 -12.97
CA ASP A 16 -6.78 43.57 -14.22
C ASP A 16 -7.81 43.41 -15.35
N GLY A 17 -7.68 44.23 -16.40
CA GLY A 17 -8.40 44.10 -17.68
C GLY A 17 -9.71 44.90 -17.82
N ALA A 18 -10.54 44.95 -16.78
CA ALA A 18 -11.76 45.77 -16.74
C ALA A 18 -11.62 46.98 -15.80
N SER A 19 -12.16 48.12 -16.22
CA SER A 19 -12.25 49.34 -15.40
C SER A 19 -13.55 49.40 -14.59
N GLN A 20 -14.56 48.60 -14.95
CA GLN A 20 -15.91 48.66 -14.39
C GLN A 20 -16.65 47.32 -14.52
N CYS A 21 -17.39 46.95 -13.48
CA CYS A 21 -18.42 45.89 -13.52
C CYS A 21 -19.80 46.55 -13.54
N ALA A 22 -20.73 46.00 -14.32
CA ALA A 22 -22.08 46.51 -14.46
C ALA A 22 -23.08 45.38 -14.23
N VAL A 23 -24.06 45.61 -13.36
CA VAL A 23 -25.19 44.70 -13.11
C VAL A 23 -26.42 45.29 -13.77
N ASP A 24 -26.98 44.57 -14.75
CA ASP A 24 -28.24 44.93 -15.39
C ASP A 24 -29.40 44.53 -14.48
N THR A 25 -30.14 45.52 -13.99
CA THR A 25 -31.24 45.31 -13.05
C THR A 25 -32.59 45.09 -13.74
N GLY A 26 -32.61 45.01 -15.08
CA GLY A 26 -33.83 44.86 -15.85
C GLY A 26 -34.73 46.09 -15.72
N ASP A 27 -36.01 45.86 -15.40
CA ASP A 27 -37.00 46.91 -15.13
C ASP A 27 -37.09 47.30 -13.64
N LEU A 28 -36.26 46.73 -12.77
CA LEU A 28 -36.30 47.04 -11.33
C LEU A 28 -35.67 48.41 -11.04
N SER A 29 -36.33 49.18 -10.17
CA SER A 29 -35.79 50.45 -9.67
C SER A 29 -34.65 50.21 -8.68
N ILE A 30 -33.53 50.92 -8.85
CA ILE A 30 -32.37 50.86 -7.95
C ILE A 30 -32.67 51.41 -6.55
N ASP A 31 -33.66 52.30 -6.43
CA ASP A 31 -34.06 52.94 -5.16
C ASP A 31 -35.12 52.14 -4.39
N ALA A 32 -35.57 51.01 -4.95
CA ALA A 32 -36.56 50.13 -4.34
C ALA A 32 -35.93 48.80 -3.86
N PRO A 33 -36.53 48.14 -2.87
CA PRO A 33 -36.13 46.79 -2.49
C PRO A 33 -36.43 45.75 -3.58
N ILE A 34 -35.72 44.61 -3.54
CA ILE A 34 -35.97 43.51 -4.49
C ILE A 34 -37.32 42.86 -4.16
N PRO A 35 -38.30 42.82 -5.08
CA PRO A 35 -39.60 42.23 -4.79
C PRO A 35 -39.47 40.74 -4.48
N ALA A 36 -40.10 40.25 -3.40
CA ALA A 36 -40.04 38.83 -3.00
C ALA A 36 -40.63 37.86 -4.05
N ALA A 37 -41.47 38.36 -4.95
CA ALA A 37 -42.02 37.61 -6.09
C ALA A 37 -41.10 37.64 -7.34
N ALA A 38 -39.99 38.38 -7.31
CA ALA A 38 -39.07 38.47 -8.43
C ALA A 38 -38.29 37.16 -8.59
N THR A 39 -38.37 36.56 -9.77
CA THR A 39 -37.51 35.46 -10.22
C THR A 39 -36.35 35.97 -11.08
N SER A 40 -36.02 37.27 -10.97
CA SER A 40 -35.13 37.97 -11.87
C SER A 40 -33.70 37.48 -11.72
N VAL A 41 -33.10 37.02 -12.82
CA VAL A 41 -31.65 36.80 -12.92
C VAL A 41 -31.06 38.08 -13.49
N PHE A 42 -30.10 38.68 -12.77
CA PHE A 42 -29.40 39.88 -13.24
C PHE A 42 -28.15 39.48 -14.01
N ASP A 43 -27.98 40.05 -15.20
CA ASP A 43 -26.76 39.85 -15.99
C ASP A 43 -25.65 40.76 -15.48
N VAL A 44 -24.47 40.17 -15.28
CA VAL A 44 -23.28 40.88 -14.81
C VAL A 44 -22.26 40.95 -15.94
N SER A 45 -21.84 42.16 -16.30
CA SER A 45 -20.91 42.41 -17.40
C SER A 45 -19.67 43.16 -16.91
N PHE A 46 -18.54 42.91 -17.55
CA PHE A 46 -17.25 43.54 -17.23
C PHE A 46 -16.74 44.31 -18.45
N SER A 47 -16.35 45.58 -18.27
CA SER A 47 -15.94 46.47 -19.37
C SER A 47 -14.60 47.17 -19.09
N GLY A 48 -13.73 47.27 -20.10
CA GLY A 48 -12.41 47.94 -20.03
C GLY A 48 -11.41 47.46 -21.09
N ALA A 49 -10.54 48.35 -21.56
CA ALA A 49 -9.85 48.30 -22.85
C ALA A 49 -8.59 47.39 -22.94
N THR A 50 -8.72 46.08 -22.75
CA THR A 50 -7.71 45.12 -23.24
C THR A 50 -8.35 43.94 -23.99
N PRO A 51 -7.72 43.43 -25.07
CA PRO A 51 -8.26 42.32 -25.88
C PRO A 51 -8.49 40.98 -25.15
N GLY A 52 -8.15 40.88 -23.85
CA GLY A 52 -8.10 39.63 -23.08
C GLY A 52 -9.22 39.40 -22.06
N GLY A 53 -10.14 40.35 -21.85
CA GLY A 53 -11.20 40.22 -20.83
C GLY A 53 -10.82 40.77 -19.45
N ALA A 54 -11.62 40.48 -18.42
CA ALA A 54 -11.39 40.86 -17.02
C ALA A 54 -10.79 39.69 -16.22
N THR A 55 -9.99 39.97 -15.19
CA THR A 55 -9.47 38.91 -14.29
C THR A 55 -9.96 39.13 -12.87
N LEU A 56 -10.61 38.13 -12.30
CA LEU A 56 -11.05 38.09 -10.90
C LEU A 56 -9.99 37.34 -10.07
N GLY A 57 -9.57 37.90 -8.93
CA GLY A 57 -8.57 37.35 -8.02
C GLY A 57 -7.68 38.42 -7.37
N LEU A 58 -6.67 38.01 -6.61
CA LEU A 58 -5.58 38.86 -6.11
C LEU A 58 -4.24 38.46 -6.75
N ALA A 59 -3.24 39.34 -6.65
CA ALA A 59 -1.95 39.20 -7.35
C ALA A 59 -1.28 37.82 -7.16
N ASP A 60 -1.37 37.27 -5.94
CA ASP A 60 -0.78 35.99 -5.50
C ASP A 60 -1.83 34.94 -5.14
N SER A 61 -2.94 34.89 -5.88
CA SER A 61 -4.11 34.07 -5.57
C SER A 61 -4.63 33.35 -6.84
N VAL A 62 -5.62 32.46 -6.65
CA VAL A 62 -6.41 31.87 -7.74
C VAL A 62 -7.03 32.99 -8.56
N LYS A 63 -6.93 32.87 -9.90
CA LYS A 63 -7.43 33.85 -10.86
C LYS A 63 -8.45 33.22 -11.78
N ILE A 64 -9.54 33.93 -12.03
CA ILE A 64 -10.58 33.57 -12.99
C ILE A 64 -10.62 34.63 -14.08
N GLY A 65 -10.31 34.22 -15.32
CA GLY A 65 -10.50 35.07 -16.49
C GLY A 65 -11.97 35.10 -16.90
N VAL A 66 -12.54 36.30 -17.02
CA VAL A 66 -13.88 36.57 -17.54
C VAL A 66 -13.73 37.16 -18.93
N THR A 67 -14.16 36.41 -19.94
CA THR A 67 -14.12 36.82 -21.34
C THR A 67 -15.54 37.02 -21.88
N ALA A 68 -15.69 37.49 -23.11
CA ALA A 68 -17.00 37.58 -23.78
C ALA A 68 -17.77 36.23 -23.87
N LYS A 69 -17.09 35.10 -23.59
CA LYS A 69 -17.66 33.74 -23.59
C LYS A 69 -17.98 33.22 -22.18
N THR A 70 -17.94 34.08 -21.16
CA THR A 70 -18.24 33.73 -19.77
C THR A 70 -19.59 34.32 -19.40
N SER A 71 -20.48 33.52 -18.81
CA SER A 71 -21.73 34.02 -18.23
C SER A 71 -21.51 34.35 -16.76
N ALA A 72 -21.82 35.58 -16.36
CA ALA A 72 -21.84 35.98 -14.96
C ALA A 72 -23.26 36.46 -14.61
N THR A 73 -23.86 35.85 -13.60
CA THR A 73 -25.24 36.13 -13.20
C THR A 73 -25.33 36.38 -11.71
N LEU A 74 -26.28 37.22 -11.30
CA LEU A 74 -26.63 37.45 -9.90
C LEU A 74 -28.12 37.13 -9.72
N THR A 75 -28.42 36.18 -8.85
CA THR A 75 -29.78 35.66 -8.64
C THR A 75 -30.21 35.87 -7.20
N PRO A 76 -31.29 36.62 -6.92
CA PRO A 76 -31.92 36.65 -5.60
C PRO A 76 -32.74 35.38 -5.39
N VAL A 77 -32.51 34.72 -4.26
CA VAL A 77 -33.24 33.52 -3.82
C VAL A 77 -33.91 33.82 -2.50
N PHE A 78 -35.23 34.01 -2.55
CA PHE A 78 -36.05 34.29 -1.38
C PHE A 78 -36.44 33.01 -0.63
N ALA A 79 -36.53 33.10 0.70
CA ALA A 79 -36.89 31.96 1.55
C ALA A 79 -38.28 31.39 1.23
N ALA A 80 -39.24 32.27 0.90
CA ALA A 80 -40.59 31.93 0.48
C ALA A 80 -40.73 31.71 -1.04
N GLY A 81 -39.62 31.73 -1.79
CA GLY A 81 -39.60 31.68 -3.25
C GLY A 81 -39.78 30.27 -3.85
N ALA A 82 -39.71 30.21 -5.18
CA ALA A 82 -39.94 28.98 -5.95
C ALA A 82 -38.99 27.84 -5.53
N PRO A 83 -39.48 26.58 -5.39
CA PRO A 83 -38.66 25.43 -4.99
C PRO A 83 -37.42 25.20 -5.87
N ALA A 84 -37.50 25.50 -7.18
CA ALA A 84 -36.39 25.33 -8.12
C ALA A 84 -35.18 26.24 -7.80
N LEU A 85 -35.42 27.50 -7.44
CA LEU A 85 -34.35 28.43 -7.05
C LEU A 85 -33.75 28.08 -5.69
N ARG A 86 -34.57 27.53 -4.78
CA ARG A 86 -34.08 27.01 -3.49
C ARG A 86 -33.26 25.74 -3.66
N ALA A 87 -33.57 24.90 -4.65
CA ALA A 87 -32.73 23.76 -5.00
C ALA A 87 -31.33 24.20 -5.48
N THR A 88 -31.21 25.36 -6.12
CA THR A 88 -29.91 25.95 -6.52
C THR A 88 -29.03 26.30 -5.32
N LEU A 89 -29.58 26.56 -4.13
CA LEU A 89 -28.78 26.78 -2.91
C LEU A 89 -28.26 25.47 -2.32
N SER A 90 -29.02 24.38 -2.48
CA SER A 90 -28.64 23.06 -1.95
C SER A 90 -27.35 22.52 -2.58
N GLN A 91 -27.06 22.88 -3.84
CA GLN A 91 -25.81 22.51 -4.50
C GLN A 91 -24.57 23.15 -3.84
N TYR A 92 -24.75 24.27 -3.13
CA TYR A 92 -23.71 24.99 -2.39
C TYR A 92 -23.76 24.70 -0.88
N GLY A 93 -24.48 23.66 -0.45
CA GLY A 93 -24.56 23.27 0.96
C GLY A 93 -25.25 24.31 1.85
N VAL A 94 -25.95 25.29 1.27
CA VAL A 94 -26.72 26.30 2.00
C VAL A 94 -28.19 25.85 2.03
N GLY A 95 -28.70 25.62 3.23
CA GLY A 95 -30.14 25.41 3.44
C GLY A 95 -30.92 26.70 3.22
N ALA A 96 -32.15 26.61 2.73
CA ALA A 96 -33.08 27.73 2.68
C ALA A 96 -33.61 28.05 4.10
N GLU A 97 -32.71 28.37 5.04
CA GLU A 97 -32.96 28.59 6.48
C GLU A 97 -33.75 29.88 6.77
N GLY A 98 -34.83 30.14 6.04
CA GLY A 98 -35.70 31.29 6.27
C GLY A 98 -35.07 32.65 5.92
N ARG A 99 -33.91 32.68 5.25
CA ARG A 99 -33.21 33.91 4.87
C ARG A 99 -33.23 34.14 3.36
N ASP A 100 -33.34 35.40 2.97
CA ASP A 100 -33.24 35.83 1.59
C ASP A 100 -31.77 35.99 1.22
N THR A 101 -31.36 35.37 0.10
CA THR A 101 -29.95 35.24 -0.29
C THR A 101 -29.72 35.76 -1.70
N LEU A 102 -28.51 36.25 -1.96
CA LEU A 102 -28.01 36.55 -3.30
C LEU A 102 -26.97 35.50 -3.67
N CYS A 103 -27.10 34.95 -4.86
CA CYS A 103 -26.18 33.99 -5.45
C CYS A 103 -25.56 34.60 -6.70
N PHE A 104 -24.25 34.86 -6.65
CA PHE A 104 -23.48 35.26 -7.82
C PHE A 104 -22.77 34.05 -8.39
N GLU A 105 -22.94 33.77 -9.67
CA GLU A 105 -22.30 32.67 -10.37
C GLU A 105 -21.51 33.19 -11.57
N VAL A 106 -20.30 32.66 -11.77
CA VAL A 106 -19.49 32.86 -12.98
C VAL A 106 -19.19 31.49 -13.56
N LYS A 107 -19.61 31.25 -14.81
CA LYS A 107 -19.46 29.98 -15.52
C LYS A 107 -18.91 30.21 -16.93
N ALA A 108 -18.00 29.35 -17.38
CA ALA A 108 -17.55 29.33 -18.77
C ALA A 108 -18.65 28.75 -19.70
N ALA A 109 -18.81 29.28 -20.91
CA ALA A 109 -19.78 28.76 -21.88
C ALA A 109 -19.35 27.39 -22.45
N VAL A 110 -20.35 26.51 -22.65
CA VAL A 110 -20.21 25.06 -22.92
C VAL A 110 -19.71 24.71 -24.34
N ASP A 111 -19.72 25.66 -25.29
CA ASP A 111 -19.70 25.36 -26.74
C ASP A 111 -18.53 25.93 -27.57
N ALA A 112 -17.36 26.20 -27.00
CA ALA A 112 -16.25 26.76 -27.78
C ALA A 112 -14.91 26.02 -27.60
N THR A 113 -14.48 25.33 -28.66
CA THR A 113 -13.10 24.94 -28.95
C THR A 113 -12.21 26.18 -29.15
N ALA A 114 -11.95 26.93 -28.08
CA ALA A 114 -11.09 28.11 -28.11
C ALA A 114 -10.06 28.04 -26.97
N THR A 115 -8.79 27.99 -27.36
CA THR A 115 -7.59 28.06 -26.54
C THR A 115 -7.54 29.42 -25.84
N ALA A 116 -8.01 29.49 -24.59
CA ALA A 116 -7.78 30.62 -23.71
C ALA A 116 -7.13 30.07 -22.43
N PRO A 117 -5.93 30.55 -22.04
CA PRO A 117 -5.19 29.94 -20.94
C PRO A 117 -5.88 30.22 -19.60
N PHE A 118 -6.42 29.17 -18.99
CA PHE A 118 -6.79 29.15 -17.58
C PHE A 118 -5.52 28.81 -16.78
N ALA A 119 -5.01 29.75 -15.98
CA ALA A 119 -3.81 29.55 -15.19
C ALA A 119 -4.16 29.31 -13.71
N TYR A 120 -4.25 28.05 -13.29
CA TYR A 120 -4.24 27.67 -11.87
C TYR A 120 -2.78 27.63 -11.38
N SER A 121 -2.23 28.79 -11.01
CA SER A 121 -0.78 28.99 -10.86
C SER A 121 -0.14 28.40 -9.61
N PHE A 122 -0.91 28.02 -8.57
CA PHE A 122 -0.35 27.73 -7.25
C PHE A 122 0.12 26.28 -7.03
N LEU A 123 -0.24 25.34 -7.92
CA LEU A 123 0.13 23.92 -7.82
C LEU A 123 1.03 23.49 -8.98
N LYS A 124 2.21 24.13 -9.16
CA LYS A 124 3.31 23.77 -10.10
C LYS A 124 2.90 22.95 -11.34
N ALA A 125 1.90 23.42 -12.07
CA ALA A 125 1.63 23.02 -13.44
C ALA A 125 1.74 24.29 -14.27
N SER A 126 2.95 24.60 -14.73
CA SER A 126 3.14 25.54 -15.85
C SER A 126 2.86 24.86 -17.20
N THR A 127 2.14 23.75 -17.20
CA THR A 127 1.49 23.22 -18.39
C THR A 127 0.21 24.01 -18.60
N GLN A 128 0.14 24.77 -19.69
CA GLN A 128 -1.13 25.20 -20.25
C GLN A 128 -1.97 23.94 -20.44
N LEU A 129 -2.92 23.71 -19.54
CA LEU A 129 -3.98 22.76 -19.80
C LEU A 129 -4.82 23.44 -20.88
N ASP A 130 -4.85 22.86 -22.08
CA ASP A 130 -5.81 23.19 -23.14
C ASP A 130 -7.21 22.75 -22.67
N ALA A 131 -7.71 23.40 -21.62
CA ALA A 131 -9.05 23.25 -21.11
C ALA A 131 -9.93 24.29 -21.83
N GLY A 132 -10.36 23.93 -23.02
CA GLY A 132 -11.61 24.49 -23.54
C GLY A 132 -12.72 24.14 -22.55
N ALA A 133 -13.17 25.16 -21.81
CA ALA A 133 -14.31 25.17 -20.89
C ALA A 133 -14.09 24.65 -19.45
N ASP A 134 -14.68 25.39 -18.50
CA ASP A 134 -15.22 24.92 -17.21
C ASP A 134 -14.39 25.08 -15.91
N ALA A 135 -14.04 26.32 -15.54
CA ALA A 135 -13.98 26.71 -14.13
C ALA A 135 -15.27 27.47 -13.75
N ALA A 136 -15.77 27.24 -12.54
CA ALA A 136 -16.94 27.92 -12.04
C ALA A 136 -16.66 28.51 -10.65
N PHE A 137 -17.22 29.68 -10.39
CA PHE A 137 -17.19 30.30 -9.08
C PHE A 137 -18.60 30.69 -8.67
N ALA A 138 -18.94 30.43 -7.42
CA ALA A 138 -20.17 30.93 -6.85
C ALA A 138 -19.92 31.55 -5.48
N TYR A 139 -20.61 32.65 -5.23
CA TYR A 139 -20.66 33.32 -3.93
C TYR A 139 -22.11 33.51 -3.53
N VAL A 140 -22.46 33.01 -2.35
CA VAL A 140 -23.81 33.07 -1.81
C VAL A 140 -23.74 33.80 -0.48
N ARG A 141 -24.61 34.79 -0.28
CA ARG A 141 -24.73 35.50 1.00
C ARG A 141 -26.15 35.99 1.24
N ALA A 142 -26.57 36.01 2.51
CA ALA A 142 -27.81 36.65 2.92
C ALA A 142 -27.79 38.16 2.66
N PHE A 143 -28.95 38.74 2.35
CA PHE A 143 -29.13 40.19 2.22
C PHE A 143 -30.36 40.67 3.00
N ASP A 144 -30.43 41.97 3.26
CA ASP A 144 -31.60 42.61 3.87
C ASP A 144 -32.65 42.90 2.77
N PRO A 145 -33.81 42.21 2.77
CA PRO A 145 -34.83 42.39 1.75
C PRO A 145 -35.54 43.74 1.81
N ALA A 146 -35.37 44.52 2.90
CA ALA A 146 -35.93 45.87 3.01
C ALA A 146 -34.99 46.94 2.42
N ALA A 147 -33.73 46.62 2.15
CA ALA A 147 -32.75 47.57 1.64
C ALA A 147 -32.92 47.79 0.11
N PRO A 148 -32.69 49.03 -0.39
CA PRO A 148 -32.72 49.31 -1.83
C PRO A 148 -31.69 48.50 -2.61
N LEU A 149 -32.03 48.09 -3.84
CA LEU A 149 -31.15 47.33 -4.73
C LEU A 149 -29.79 48.02 -4.96
N GLY A 150 -29.79 49.36 -5.07
CA GLY A 150 -28.59 50.20 -5.20
C GLY A 150 -27.66 50.18 -3.99
N VAL A 151 -28.11 49.69 -2.83
CA VAL A 151 -27.28 49.48 -1.62
C VAL A 151 -26.88 48.02 -1.50
N VAL A 152 -27.80 47.11 -1.76
CA VAL A 152 -27.60 45.66 -1.61
C VAL A 152 -26.51 45.15 -2.56
N VAL A 153 -26.57 45.51 -3.85
CA VAL A 153 -25.65 44.99 -4.86
C VAL A 153 -24.20 45.43 -4.61
N PRO A 154 -23.88 46.72 -4.40
CA PRO A 154 -22.50 47.13 -4.10
C PRO A 154 -21.96 46.49 -2.82
N ARG A 155 -22.79 46.38 -1.77
CA ARG A 155 -22.38 45.74 -0.51
C ARG A 155 -22.08 44.26 -0.68
N PHE A 156 -22.87 43.55 -1.48
CA PHE A 156 -22.62 42.14 -1.79
C PHE A 156 -21.25 41.95 -2.44
N PHE A 157 -20.98 42.69 -3.53
CA PHE A 157 -19.71 42.61 -4.26
C PHE A 157 -18.49 43.09 -3.45
N ALA A 158 -18.67 44.06 -2.55
CA ALA A 158 -17.59 44.53 -1.67
C ALA A 158 -17.09 43.46 -0.68
N THR A 159 -17.88 42.40 -0.45
CA THR A 159 -17.56 41.32 0.52
C THR A 159 -17.17 40.00 -0.13
N MET A 160 -17.30 39.93 -1.46
CA MET A 160 -17.01 38.74 -2.23
C MET A 160 -15.52 38.39 -2.17
N ARG A 161 -15.23 37.10 -2.00
CA ARG A 161 -13.88 36.58 -1.80
C ARG A 161 -13.75 35.14 -2.30
N PHE A 162 -12.53 34.72 -2.62
CA PHE A 162 -12.21 33.33 -2.95
C PHE A 162 -12.02 32.47 -1.68
N PRO A 163 -12.12 31.13 -1.79
CA PRO A 163 -11.89 30.23 -0.65
C PRO A 163 -10.59 30.48 0.11
N GLU A 164 -9.49 30.75 -0.60
CA GLU A 164 -8.16 31.02 0.02
C GLU A 164 -8.08 32.35 0.79
N GLN A 165 -9.04 33.26 0.56
CA GLN A 165 -9.09 34.61 1.12
C GLN A 165 -10.02 34.69 2.34
N VAL A 166 -10.55 33.56 2.78
CA VAL A 166 -11.43 33.48 3.97
C VAL A 166 -10.56 33.61 5.22
N MET A 167 -10.46 34.85 5.72
CA MET A 167 -9.69 35.18 6.93
C MET A 167 -10.55 35.18 8.20
N GLU A 168 -11.87 35.21 8.04
CA GLU A 168 -12.88 35.18 9.09
C GLU A 168 -13.93 34.13 8.74
N ALA A 169 -14.52 33.50 9.75
CA ALA A 169 -15.52 32.45 9.57
C ALA A 169 -16.70 32.97 8.74
N PRO A 170 -17.15 32.25 7.70
CA PRO A 170 -18.34 32.64 6.96
C PRO A 170 -19.57 32.75 7.86
N GLU A 171 -20.47 33.67 7.53
CA GLU A 171 -21.74 33.81 8.25
C GLU A 171 -22.69 32.64 7.94
N ALA A 172 -23.63 32.36 8.84
CA ALA A 172 -24.67 31.37 8.56
C ALA A 172 -25.50 31.77 7.33
N GLY A 173 -25.58 30.88 6.33
CA GLY A 173 -26.18 31.16 5.03
C GLY A 173 -25.22 31.72 3.98
N GLU A 174 -23.92 31.84 4.32
CA GLU A 174 -22.86 32.20 3.37
C GLU A 174 -22.16 30.95 2.83
N ALA A 175 -21.94 30.92 1.51
CA ALA A 175 -21.14 29.89 0.86
C ALA A 175 -20.23 30.48 -0.22
N ILE A 176 -19.02 29.93 -0.29
CA ILE A 176 -18.03 30.26 -1.31
C ILE A 176 -17.65 28.95 -1.99
N ALA A 177 -17.96 28.82 -3.27
CA ALA A 177 -17.68 27.62 -4.05
C ALA A 177 -16.75 27.93 -5.23
N LEU A 178 -15.77 27.05 -5.43
CA LEU A 178 -14.81 27.12 -6.53
C LEU A 178 -14.66 25.75 -7.18
N GLU A 179 -14.97 25.67 -8.47
CA GLU A 179 -14.69 24.50 -9.29
C GLU A 179 -13.45 24.72 -10.14
N TYR A 180 -12.52 23.77 -10.09
CA TYR A 180 -11.27 23.83 -10.85
C TYR A 180 -10.84 22.44 -11.33
N GLY A 181 -10.16 22.43 -12.48
CA GLY A 181 -9.36 21.29 -12.93
C GLY A 181 -7.91 21.45 -12.48
N GLY A 182 -7.31 20.38 -11.95
CA GLY A 182 -5.92 20.42 -11.50
C GLY A 182 -5.57 19.28 -10.56
N TYR A 183 -4.62 19.52 -9.66
CA TYR A 183 -4.25 18.56 -8.62
C TYR A 183 -4.90 18.95 -7.29
N LEU A 184 -5.34 17.95 -6.54
CA LEU A 184 -5.67 18.05 -5.12
C LEU A 184 -4.49 17.46 -4.35
N ARG A 185 -3.86 18.24 -3.48
CA ARG A 185 -2.82 17.72 -2.58
C ARG A 185 -3.46 17.30 -1.28
N LEU A 186 -3.26 16.05 -0.90
CA LEU A 186 -3.79 15.44 0.30
C LEU A 186 -2.64 15.14 1.24
N GLY A 187 -2.88 15.29 2.54
CA GLY A 187 -2.09 14.69 3.59
C GLY A 187 -2.89 13.54 4.17
N ALA A 188 -2.23 12.50 4.66
CA ALA A 188 -2.87 11.48 5.45
C ALA A 188 -1.88 11.01 6.50
N GLN A 189 -2.40 10.64 7.66
CA GLN A 189 -1.64 9.95 8.67
C GLN A 189 -2.11 8.51 8.70
N ALA A 190 -1.21 7.59 8.35
CA ALA A 190 -1.45 6.17 8.53
C ALA A 190 -0.82 5.73 9.85
N ALA A 191 -1.56 4.96 10.64
CA ALA A 191 -0.95 4.12 11.67
C ALA A 191 -0.45 2.86 10.96
N ALA A 192 0.86 2.64 10.93
CA ALA A 192 1.47 1.43 10.38
C ALA A 192 1.82 0.48 11.52
N GLY A 193 1.01 -0.56 11.71
CA GLY A 193 1.29 -1.67 12.62
C GLY A 193 2.01 -2.79 11.89
N TYR A 194 3.17 -3.29 12.30
CA TYR A 194 3.75 -4.50 11.69
C TYR A 194 3.43 -5.76 12.51
N GLU A 195 3.17 -6.92 11.89
CA GLU A 195 3.01 -8.23 12.55
C GLU A 195 4.04 -9.23 12.03
N ILE A 196 4.83 -9.91 12.88
CA ILE A 196 5.81 -10.93 12.44
C ILE A 196 5.20 -12.34 12.46
N THR A 197 5.33 -13.13 11.38
CA THR A 197 4.90 -14.56 11.38
C THR A 197 5.92 -15.45 10.66
N GLY A 198 6.24 -16.64 11.19
CA GLY A 198 7.26 -17.53 10.61
C GLY A 198 6.99 -19.03 10.67
N THR A 199 7.86 -19.81 10.01
CA THR A 199 7.76 -21.28 9.85
C THR A 199 9.07 -21.99 10.14
N LYS A 200 8.98 -23.24 10.61
CA LYS A 200 10.09 -24.04 11.17
C LYS A 200 11.11 -24.60 10.15
N ALA A 201 10.76 -24.77 8.87
CA ALA A 201 11.67 -25.29 7.84
C ALA A 201 11.12 -25.04 6.43
N LEU A 202 12.01 -25.07 5.43
CA LEU A 202 11.69 -24.90 3.99
C LEU A 202 11.58 -26.24 3.22
N ASP A 203 11.97 -27.36 3.83
CA ASP A 203 11.87 -28.67 3.21
C ASP A 203 10.42 -29.14 3.11
N PHE A 204 10.09 -29.75 1.96
CA PHE A 204 8.81 -30.41 1.75
C PHE A 204 8.52 -31.41 2.89
N GLY A 205 7.29 -31.36 3.43
CA GLY A 205 6.85 -32.24 4.52
C GLY A 205 7.23 -31.80 5.94
N ARG A 206 8.07 -30.77 6.14
CA ARG A 206 8.45 -30.25 7.48
C ARG A 206 7.95 -28.83 7.80
N ILE A 207 7.19 -28.23 6.89
CA ILE A 207 6.55 -26.93 7.07
C ILE A 207 5.38 -27.05 8.06
N ALA A 208 5.68 -27.10 9.36
CA ALA A 208 4.70 -26.93 10.43
C ALA A 208 4.41 -25.43 10.59
N LEU A 209 3.27 -24.99 10.06
CA LEU A 209 2.83 -23.59 9.95
C LEU A 209 2.23 -23.04 11.27
N SER A 210 2.84 -23.29 12.43
CA SER A 210 2.19 -23.04 13.73
C SER A 210 2.85 -22.03 14.67
N GLU A 211 3.95 -21.38 14.32
CA GLU A 211 4.56 -20.38 15.22
C GLU A 211 4.26 -18.95 14.77
N LYS A 212 3.16 -18.41 15.29
CA LYS A 212 2.77 -17.01 15.10
C LYS A 212 3.48 -16.12 16.13
N TYR A 213 4.56 -15.47 15.73
CA TYR A 213 5.26 -14.47 16.55
C TYR A 213 4.57 -13.10 16.47
N GLY A 214 3.33 -12.99 16.94
CA GLY A 214 2.52 -11.78 16.80
C GLY A 214 3.05 -10.58 17.59
N LEU A 215 4.11 -9.92 17.13
CA LEU A 215 4.53 -8.62 17.62
C LEU A 215 3.82 -7.58 16.76
N SER A 216 2.86 -6.85 17.33
CA SER A 216 2.21 -5.70 16.68
C SER A 216 2.85 -4.41 17.16
N ILE A 217 3.53 -3.67 16.29
CA ILE A 217 4.05 -2.33 16.62
C ILE A 217 3.46 -1.30 15.68
N SER A 218 2.62 -0.43 16.22
CA SER A 218 2.05 0.71 15.52
C SER A 218 2.96 1.93 15.57
N GLY A 219 3.34 2.45 14.40
CA GLY A 219 3.98 3.74 14.21
C GLY A 219 3.14 4.71 13.38
N ARG A 220 3.46 6.01 13.37
CA ARG A 220 2.76 7.02 12.55
C ARG A 220 3.53 7.33 11.27
N ILE A 221 2.83 7.36 10.15
CA ILE A 221 3.39 7.70 8.84
C ILE A 221 2.61 8.88 8.27
N GLY A 222 3.28 10.02 8.11
CA GLY A 222 2.75 11.15 7.36
C GLY A 222 2.91 10.91 5.86
N LEU A 223 1.82 10.57 5.20
CA LEU A 223 1.70 10.38 3.76
C LEU A 223 1.18 11.67 3.13
N THR A 224 1.68 11.99 1.95
CA THR A 224 1.11 13.05 1.11
C THR A 224 0.66 12.43 -0.19
N ALA A 225 -0.32 12.97 -0.87
CA ALA A 225 -0.73 12.47 -2.18
C ALA A 225 -1.11 13.63 -3.07
N LYS A 226 -0.99 13.43 -4.38
CA LYS A 226 -1.56 14.33 -5.38
C LYS A 226 -2.58 13.55 -6.18
N VAL A 227 -3.78 14.11 -6.30
CA VAL A 227 -4.85 13.51 -7.09
C VAL A 227 -5.16 14.49 -8.20
N ALA A 228 -4.84 14.16 -9.44
CA ALA A 228 -5.33 14.97 -10.55
C ALA A 228 -6.86 14.83 -10.62
N GLY A 229 -7.57 15.80 -11.17
CA GLY A 229 -9.01 15.68 -11.35
C GLY A 229 -9.71 17.01 -11.47
N ARG A 230 -11.04 16.96 -11.40
CA ARG A 230 -11.92 18.13 -11.35
C ARG A 230 -12.60 18.16 -9.99
N PHE A 231 -12.33 19.21 -9.23
CA PHE A 231 -12.73 19.33 -7.84
C PHE A 231 -13.59 20.57 -7.64
N SER A 232 -14.49 20.47 -6.68
CA SER A 232 -15.24 21.60 -6.14
C SER A 232 -14.83 21.79 -4.68
N ILE A 233 -14.26 22.95 -4.36
CA ILE A 233 -14.02 23.38 -2.98
C ILE A 233 -15.22 24.22 -2.56
N LEU A 234 -15.87 23.83 -1.47
CA LEU A 234 -16.98 24.54 -0.85
C LEU A 234 -16.58 24.98 0.56
N VAL A 235 -16.67 26.27 0.82
CA VAL A 235 -16.44 26.87 2.15
C VAL A 235 -17.75 27.43 2.69
N THR A 236 -18.11 27.02 3.91
CA THR A 236 -19.34 27.43 4.61
C THR A 236 -19.04 27.74 6.08
N ALA A 237 -20.02 28.28 6.79
CA ALA A 237 -19.92 28.45 8.24
C ALA A 237 -19.71 27.08 8.94
N GLY A 238 -18.81 27.05 9.92
CA GLY A 238 -18.65 25.91 10.82
C GLY A 238 -19.84 25.76 11.78
N ASP A 239 -19.87 24.64 12.47
CA ASP A 239 -20.83 24.36 13.56
C ASP A 239 -20.50 25.15 14.86
N ARG A 240 -19.35 25.82 14.90
CA ARG A 240 -18.86 26.61 16.04
C ARG A 240 -18.53 28.05 15.60
N PRO A 241 -18.76 29.06 16.45
CA PRO A 241 -18.32 30.44 16.18
C PRO A 241 -16.82 30.50 15.92
N GLY A 242 -16.39 31.24 14.89
CA GLY A 242 -14.97 31.36 14.53
C GLY A 242 -14.42 30.23 13.66
N TRP A 243 -15.22 29.20 13.36
CA TRP A 243 -14.82 28.06 12.53
C TRP A 243 -15.42 28.14 11.12
N ALA A 244 -14.64 27.74 10.11
CA ALA A 244 -15.09 27.54 8.75
C ALA A 244 -15.12 26.05 8.42
N ARG A 245 -16.16 25.59 7.71
CA ARG A 245 -16.22 24.24 7.15
C ARG A 245 -15.75 24.26 5.71
N VAL A 246 -14.81 23.39 5.37
CA VAL A 246 -14.27 23.23 4.02
C VAL A 246 -14.54 21.80 3.54
N GLN A 247 -15.25 21.69 2.42
CA GLN A 247 -15.56 20.42 1.76
C GLN A 247 -14.95 20.37 0.36
N VAL A 248 -14.40 19.23 -0.01
CA VAL A 248 -13.94 18.95 -1.38
C VAL A 248 -14.76 17.81 -1.95
N LYS A 249 -15.30 18.01 -3.16
CA LYS A 249 -16.07 17.01 -3.90
C LYS A 249 -15.52 16.82 -5.31
N ARG A 250 -15.79 15.67 -5.91
CA ARG A 250 -15.57 15.43 -7.35
C ARG A 250 -16.64 16.17 -8.15
N SER A 251 -16.26 16.90 -9.18
CA SER A 251 -17.22 17.57 -10.07
C SER A 251 -17.86 16.56 -11.04
N ALA A 252 -19.19 16.61 -11.18
CA ALA A 252 -20.02 15.61 -11.88
C ALA A 252 -20.06 15.76 -13.41
N THR A 253 -19.55 16.86 -13.97
CA THR A 253 -20.01 17.31 -15.28
C THR A 253 -19.39 16.62 -16.49
N ARG A 254 -18.25 15.91 -16.40
CA ARG A 254 -17.72 15.05 -17.48
C ARG A 254 -16.84 13.92 -16.91
N ASP A 255 -17.19 12.67 -17.16
CA ASP A 255 -16.37 11.48 -16.87
C ASP A 255 -15.13 11.43 -17.78
N LEU A 256 -14.09 12.15 -17.41
CA LEU A 256 -12.74 11.86 -17.90
C LEU A 256 -12.09 10.88 -16.94
N ALA A 257 -11.62 9.74 -17.46
CA ALA A 257 -10.79 8.79 -16.73
C ALA A 257 -9.50 9.49 -16.28
N VAL A 258 -9.51 9.95 -15.03
CA VAL A 258 -8.43 10.71 -14.41
C VAL A 258 -7.22 9.81 -14.16
N ALA A 259 -6.02 10.29 -14.51
CA ALA A 259 -4.76 9.71 -14.03
C ALA A 259 -4.54 10.18 -12.59
N ALA A 260 -4.69 9.31 -11.60
CA ALA A 260 -4.17 9.62 -10.28
C ALA A 260 -2.63 9.49 -10.34
N ASP A 261 -1.92 10.59 -10.57
CA ASP A 261 -0.48 10.64 -10.34
C ASP A 261 -0.23 10.78 -8.83
N VAL A 262 -0.33 9.65 -8.12
CA VAL A 262 -0.18 9.58 -6.67
C VAL A 262 1.31 9.56 -6.32
N ASN A 263 1.92 10.74 -6.30
CA ASN A 263 3.26 10.91 -5.76
C ASN A 263 3.18 11.03 -4.23
N VAL A 264 3.50 9.94 -3.53
CA VAL A 264 3.51 9.90 -2.06
C VAL A 264 4.84 10.38 -1.49
N GLY A 265 4.85 11.62 -0.99
CA GLY A 265 5.97 12.18 -0.23
C GLY A 265 5.80 11.89 1.26
N PHE A 266 6.88 11.46 1.92
CA PHE A 266 6.92 11.27 3.37
C PHE A 266 7.34 12.56 4.06
N ARG A 267 6.65 12.93 5.15
CA ARG A 267 7.25 13.80 6.17
C ARG A 267 7.87 12.91 7.24
N ASN A 268 9.18 13.05 7.40
CA ASN A 268 10.10 12.24 8.22
C ASN A 268 9.88 12.42 9.73
N ASP A 269 8.68 12.16 10.24
CA ASP A 269 8.44 11.88 11.66
C ASP A 269 7.87 10.46 11.78
N LEU A 270 8.62 9.49 11.24
CA LEU A 270 8.35 8.08 11.46
C LEU A 270 8.73 7.76 12.90
N ASP A 271 7.75 7.86 13.80
CA ASP A 271 7.73 7.06 15.03
C ASP A 271 7.46 5.61 14.62
N LEU A 272 8.39 4.99 13.86
CA LEU A 272 8.52 3.54 13.76
C LEU A 272 8.74 2.97 15.18
N PRO A 273 8.82 1.64 15.40
CA PRO A 273 9.50 1.14 16.60
C PRO A 273 10.69 2.06 16.90
N VAL A 274 10.73 2.58 18.13
CA VAL A 274 11.61 3.69 18.55
C VAL A 274 13.08 3.39 18.22
N ASN A 275 13.39 2.12 17.92
CA ASN A 275 14.54 1.70 17.13
C ASN A 275 14.19 0.50 16.21
N SER A 276 14.85 0.42 15.05
CA SER A 276 14.93 -0.82 14.23
C SER A 276 15.41 -2.05 15.00
N ARG A 277 15.98 -1.83 16.19
CA ARG A 277 16.48 -2.84 17.12
C ARG A 277 15.36 -3.61 17.82
N GLU A 278 14.18 -3.04 18.02
CA GLU A 278 13.01 -3.77 18.55
C GLU A 278 12.54 -4.82 17.52
N PHE A 279 12.49 -4.43 16.24
CA PHE A 279 12.23 -5.34 15.13
C PHE A 279 13.31 -6.43 15.05
N LEU A 280 14.60 -6.05 15.09
CA LEU A 280 15.71 -7.00 15.10
C LEU A 280 15.76 -7.87 16.35
N GLY A 281 15.26 -7.42 17.50
CA GLY A 281 15.16 -8.24 18.69
C GLY A 281 14.06 -9.29 18.56
N ALA A 282 12.96 -8.95 17.89
CA ALA A 282 11.84 -9.83 17.61
C ALA A 282 12.17 -10.87 16.54
N LEU A 283 12.49 -10.40 15.32
CA LEU A 283 13.81 -10.60 14.73
C LEU A 283 14.51 -11.85 15.19
N LEU A 284 15.41 -11.67 16.14
CA LEU A 284 16.40 -12.62 16.65
C LEU A 284 15.90 -13.50 17.79
N GLY A 285 14.60 -13.46 18.12
CA GLY A 285 14.03 -14.23 19.22
C GLY A 285 14.62 -13.83 20.59
N VAL A 286 15.10 -12.59 20.72
CA VAL A 286 15.72 -12.01 21.93
C VAL A 286 14.88 -10.85 22.50
N ASN A 287 13.58 -10.81 22.18
CA ASN A 287 12.63 -9.91 22.82
C ASN A 287 11.82 -10.63 23.91
N ALA A 288 11.20 -9.85 24.80
CA ALA A 288 10.46 -10.40 25.93
C ALA A 288 9.37 -11.39 25.49
N LYS A 289 8.65 -11.10 24.40
CA LYS A 289 7.61 -12.00 23.88
C LYS A 289 8.15 -13.36 23.42
N SER A 290 9.29 -13.42 22.74
CA SER A 290 9.90 -14.69 22.30
C SER A 290 10.41 -15.52 23.48
N TYR A 291 10.83 -14.88 24.56
CA TYR A 291 11.19 -15.58 25.78
C TYR A 291 9.95 -16.10 26.54
N LEU A 292 8.81 -15.42 26.45
CA LEU A 292 7.58 -15.88 27.09
C LEU A 292 7.02 -17.14 26.41
N THR A 293 7.17 -17.29 25.10
CA THR A 293 6.74 -18.50 24.38
C THR A 293 7.57 -19.74 24.73
N LEU A 294 8.77 -19.58 25.30
CA LEU A 294 9.53 -20.70 25.87
C LEU A 294 8.77 -21.38 27.02
N PHE A 295 8.03 -20.62 27.82
CA PHE A 295 7.27 -21.19 28.93
C PHE A 295 6.08 -22.02 28.44
N ASP A 296 5.40 -21.58 27.38
CA ASP A 296 4.39 -22.41 26.69
C ASP A 296 5.03 -23.70 26.17
N LYS A 297 6.20 -23.59 25.53
CA LYS A 297 6.90 -24.77 25.01
C LYS A 297 7.32 -25.74 26.11
N ALA A 298 7.80 -25.21 27.23
CA ALA A 298 8.22 -26.00 28.38
C ALA A 298 7.06 -26.80 29.01
N LEU A 299 5.83 -26.26 28.98
CA LEU A 299 4.64 -26.95 29.47
C LEU A 299 4.22 -28.14 28.57
N GLU A 300 4.65 -28.17 27.30
CA GLU A 300 4.38 -29.27 26.38
C GLU A 300 5.34 -30.47 26.57
N LEU A 301 6.45 -30.28 27.27
CA LEU A 301 7.54 -31.26 27.37
C LEU A 301 7.46 -32.06 28.68
N SER A 302 7.91 -33.32 28.64
CA SER A 302 7.72 -34.28 29.73
C SER A 302 8.69 -34.11 30.90
N ASP A 303 9.89 -33.62 30.65
CA ASP A 303 10.99 -33.55 31.62
C ASP A 303 12.07 -32.53 31.22
N ALA A 304 12.99 -32.25 32.15
CA ALA A 304 14.08 -31.30 31.95
C ALA A 304 15.05 -31.70 30.82
N SER A 305 15.24 -32.98 30.52
CA SER A 305 16.11 -33.43 29.44
C SER A 305 15.46 -33.21 28.06
N ALA A 306 14.14 -33.41 27.97
CA ALA A 306 13.37 -33.05 26.80
C ALA A 306 13.39 -31.53 26.57
N LEU A 307 13.32 -30.73 27.64
CA LEU A 307 13.46 -29.28 27.58
C LEU A 307 14.86 -28.86 27.12
N GLU A 308 15.92 -29.41 27.71
CA GLU A 308 17.31 -29.12 27.36
C GLU A 308 17.61 -29.38 25.87
N LYS A 309 17.01 -30.42 25.29
CA LYS A 309 17.16 -30.75 23.86
C LYS A 309 16.36 -29.84 22.94
N ALA A 310 15.35 -29.14 23.47
CA ALA A 310 14.44 -28.29 22.72
C ALA A 310 14.78 -26.79 22.81
N ILE A 311 15.80 -26.42 23.60
CA ILE A 311 16.20 -25.02 23.79
C ILE A 311 17.71 -24.86 23.59
N ASP A 312 18.16 -23.64 23.28
CA ASP A 312 19.58 -23.33 23.18
C ASP A 312 20.18 -22.80 24.49
N GLY A 313 21.49 -22.62 24.54
CA GLY A 313 22.20 -22.13 25.73
C GLY A 313 21.76 -20.73 26.19
N LEU A 314 21.29 -19.88 25.27
CA LEU A 314 20.78 -18.55 25.61
C LEU A 314 19.43 -18.64 26.31
N ALA A 315 18.52 -19.49 25.82
CA ALA A 315 17.24 -19.80 26.45
C ALA A 315 17.44 -20.50 27.82
N THR A 316 18.42 -21.41 27.92
CA THR A 316 18.83 -22.03 29.20
C THR A 316 19.19 -20.95 30.22
N LYS A 317 20.09 -20.04 29.87
CA LYS A 317 20.49 -18.94 30.77
C LYS A 317 19.37 -17.98 31.13
N TYR A 318 18.45 -17.74 30.20
CA TYR A 318 17.26 -16.95 30.48
C TYR A 318 16.40 -17.63 31.54
N ILE A 319 16.12 -18.94 31.39
CA ILE A 319 15.38 -19.73 32.38
C ILE A 319 16.09 -19.70 33.73
N GLU A 320 17.41 -19.89 33.76
CA GLU A 320 18.22 -19.80 34.99
C GLU A 320 18.07 -18.45 35.68
N ALA A 321 18.07 -17.35 34.92
CA ALA A 321 17.92 -16.00 35.47
C ALA A 321 16.50 -15.74 36.02
N VAL A 322 15.46 -16.29 35.37
CA VAL A 322 14.07 -16.15 35.82
C VAL A 322 13.82 -17.00 37.07
N VAL A 323 14.28 -18.26 37.07
CA VAL A 323 14.12 -19.19 38.20
C VAL A 323 15.05 -18.84 39.37
N GLY A 324 16.22 -18.26 39.08
CA GLY A 324 17.24 -17.93 40.06
C GLY A 324 18.08 -19.14 40.51
N ASP A 325 18.13 -20.20 39.72
CA ASP A 325 18.88 -21.44 39.98
C ASP A 325 19.49 -21.97 38.67
N THR A 326 20.44 -22.90 38.74
CA THR A 326 21.07 -23.48 37.54
C THR A 326 20.14 -24.46 36.85
N PHE A 327 20.27 -24.61 35.53
CA PHE A 327 19.42 -25.51 34.76
C PHE A 327 19.64 -26.98 35.17
N ASP A 328 20.86 -27.34 35.55
CA ASP A 328 21.18 -28.66 36.13
C ASP A 328 20.34 -28.99 37.37
N ALA A 329 19.97 -27.97 38.17
CA ALA A 329 19.11 -28.17 39.32
C ALA A 329 17.69 -28.63 38.93
N LEU A 330 17.24 -28.27 37.72
CA LEU A 330 15.95 -28.68 37.14
C LEU A 330 15.93 -30.16 36.71
N ALA A 331 17.06 -30.84 36.63
CA ALA A 331 17.10 -32.29 36.35
C ALA A 331 16.39 -33.13 37.43
N ARG A 332 16.17 -32.56 38.63
CA ARG A 332 15.40 -33.18 39.72
C ARG A 332 13.91 -32.92 39.56
N ALA A 333 13.08 -33.92 39.89
CA ALA A 333 11.63 -33.86 39.69
C ALA A 333 10.93 -32.70 40.43
N ASP A 334 11.33 -32.38 41.66
CA ASP A 334 10.69 -31.32 42.44
C ASP A 334 11.04 -29.90 41.93
N PRO A 335 12.32 -29.56 41.66
CA PRO A 335 12.67 -28.32 40.96
C PRO A 335 12.01 -28.17 39.58
N PHE A 336 11.91 -29.24 38.79
CA PHE A 336 11.24 -29.19 37.49
C PHE A 336 9.73 -28.87 37.63
N ARG A 337 9.05 -29.49 38.61
CA ARG A 337 7.64 -29.16 38.90
C ARG A 337 7.45 -27.72 39.37
N ALA A 338 8.37 -27.21 40.19
CA ALA A 338 8.34 -25.81 40.62
C ALA A 338 8.50 -24.86 39.42
N PHE A 339 9.44 -25.15 38.51
CA PHE A 339 9.60 -24.43 37.25
C PHE A 339 8.33 -24.49 36.39
N LEU A 340 7.72 -25.67 36.19
CA LEU A 340 6.47 -25.80 35.43
C LEU A 340 5.31 -25.02 36.08
N SER A 341 5.27 -24.91 37.40
CA SER A 341 4.30 -24.09 38.11
C SER A 341 4.52 -22.58 37.84
N THR A 342 5.77 -22.12 37.84
CA THR A 342 6.11 -20.75 37.46
C THR A 342 5.76 -20.49 35.99
N ALA A 343 6.13 -21.39 35.09
CA ALA A 343 5.79 -21.32 33.66
C ALA A 343 4.27 -21.25 33.46
N SER A 344 3.49 -22.09 34.14
CA SER A 344 2.02 -22.07 34.08
C SER A 344 1.44 -20.75 34.60
N THR A 345 2.04 -20.16 35.64
CA THR A 345 1.62 -18.86 36.18
C THR A 345 1.89 -17.73 35.18
N ILE A 346 3.06 -17.73 34.56
CA ILE A 346 3.44 -16.76 33.52
C ILE A 346 2.51 -16.88 32.31
N VAL A 347 2.29 -18.10 31.81
CA VAL A 347 1.42 -18.37 30.65
C VAL A 347 -0.03 -17.99 30.93
N ARG A 348 -0.56 -18.32 32.11
CA ARG A 348 -1.91 -17.90 32.51
C ARG A 348 -2.01 -16.38 32.58
N SER A 349 -1.04 -15.75 33.24
CA SER A 349 -0.97 -14.30 33.32
C SER A 349 -0.88 -13.65 31.93
N TYR A 350 -0.18 -14.25 30.98
CA TYR A 350 -0.10 -13.78 29.59
C TYR A 350 -1.46 -13.88 28.89
N ASN A 351 -2.13 -15.02 29.00
CA ASN A 351 -3.44 -15.24 28.41
C ASN A 351 -4.53 -14.34 29.02
N ASP A 352 -4.43 -14.02 30.31
CA ASP A 352 -5.38 -13.17 31.02
C ASP A 352 -5.30 -11.69 30.59
N VAL A 353 -4.09 -11.16 30.34
CA VAL A 353 -3.88 -9.74 29.97
C VAL A 353 -3.79 -9.52 28.45
N GLY A 354 -3.37 -10.53 27.70
CA GLY A 354 -3.25 -10.54 26.26
C GLY A 354 -2.06 -9.77 25.67
N ASP A 355 -1.84 -9.99 24.38
CA ASP A 355 -0.71 -9.45 23.59
C ASP A 355 -0.56 -7.93 23.68
N ARG A 356 -1.67 -7.20 23.65
CA ARG A 356 -1.68 -5.72 23.68
C ARG A 356 -1.07 -5.17 24.96
N ALA A 357 -1.47 -5.74 26.10
CA ALA A 357 -0.99 -5.30 27.41
C ALA A 357 0.49 -5.61 27.59
N VAL A 358 0.91 -6.81 27.21
CA VAL A 358 2.32 -7.23 27.28
C VAL A 358 3.20 -6.35 26.39
N THR A 359 2.75 -6.03 25.18
CA THR A 359 3.50 -5.18 24.24
C THR A 359 3.65 -3.75 24.76
N LEU A 360 2.57 -3.15 25.30
CA LEU A 360 2.64 -1.82 25.91
C LEU A 360 3.52 -1.78 27.15
N PHE A 361 3.39 -2.78 28.03
CA PHE A 361 4.22 -2.90 29.21
C PHE A 361 5.71 -3.05 28.85
N ASP A 362 6.03 -3.91 27.88
CA ASP A 362 7.38 -4.09 27.39
C ASP A 362 7.92 -2.76 26.82
N ARG A 363 7.21 -2.11 25.88
CA ARG A 363 7.67 -0.85 25.26
C ARG A 363 7.92 0.28 26.26
N TYR A 364 7.01 0.46 27.22
CA TYR A 364 7.08 1.53 28.21
C TYR A 364 7.70 1.09 29.54
N PHE A 365 8.42 -0.04 29.57
CA PHE A 365 9.00 -0.61 30.78
C PHE A 365 9.84 0.40 31.58
N ASP A 366 10.64 1.22 30.90
CA ASP A 366 11.48 2.27 31.53
C ASP A 366 10.74 3.61 31.72
N ARG A 367 9.49 3.72 31.24
CA ARG A 367 8.66 4.94 31.26
C ARG A 367 7.27 4.71 31.84
N LEU A 368 7.10 3.72 32.72
CA LEU A 368 5.80 3.38 33.31
C LEU A 368 5.16 4.55 34.05
N GLY A 369 5.95 5.44 34.64
CA GLY A 369 5.47 6.66 35.29
C GLY A 369 4.75 7.65 34.35
N GLN A 370 4.99 7.57 33.04
CA GLN A 370 4.30 8.37 32.02
C GLN A 370 3.06 7.62 31.48
N LEU A 371 3.18 6.30 31.27
CA LEU A 371 2.09 5.48 30.73
C LEU A 371 0.89 5.38 31.68
N VAL A 372 1.15 5.22 32.99
CA VAL A 372 0.10 5.00 33.99
C VAL A 372 -0.94 6.12 34.04
N PRO A 373 -0.57 7.42 34.14
CA PRO A 373 -1.54 8.52 34.12
C PRO A 373 -2.44 8.52 32.87
N PHE A 374 -1.90 8.12 31.71
CA PHE A 374 -2.68 8.04 30.49
C PHE A 374 -3.68 6.88 30.52
N LEU A 375 -3.29 5.70 31.03
CA LEU A 375 -4.20 4.58 31.21
C LEU A 375 -5.32 4.89 32.21
N ASP A 376 -5.01 5.58 33.32
CA ASP A 376 -6.00 5.99 34.32
C ASP A 376 -7.01 7.00 33.71
N ARG A 377 -6.55 7.87 32.80
CA ARG A 377 -7.41 8.76 32.03
C ARG A 377 -8.33 8.00 31.08
N LEU A 378 -7.85 6.91 30.45
CA LEU A 378 -8.67 6.07 29.59
C LEU A 378 -9.71 5.26 30.39
N ASP A 379 -9.34 4.75 31.56
CA ASP A 379 -10.26 4.00 32.42
C ASP A 379 -11.44 4.85 32.92
N THR A 380 -11.21 6.14 33.12
CA THR A 380 -12.23 7.10 33.58
C THR A 380 -13.01 7.80 32.46
N LEU A 381 -12.87 7.34 31.21
CA LEU A 381 -13.59 7.90 30.06
C LEU A 381 -15.12 7.80 30.22
N THR A 382 -15.81 8.89 29.89
CA THR A 382 -17.27 8.93 29.75
C THR A 382 -17.63 8.86 28.26
N GLU A 383 -18.92 8.66 27.91
CA GLU A 383 -19.36 8.67 26.50
C GLU A 383 -19.01 9.99 25.79
N ASP A 384 -19.18 11.13 26.47
CA ASP A 384 -18.77 12.46 25.96
C ASP A 384 -17.24 12.70 26.05
N GLY A 385 -16.51 11.78 26.69
CA GLY A 385 -15.08 11.86 26.91
C GLY A 385 -14.24 11.55 25.67
N LEU A 386 -14.79 10.84 24.68
CA LEU A 386 -14.08 10.52 23.43
C LEU A 386 -13.75 11.77 22.63
N ASP A 387 -14.65 12.74 22.58
CA ASP A 387 -14.40 14.02 21.91
C ASP A 387 -13.27 14.78 22.61
N ARG A 388 -13.26 14.84 23.94
CA ARG A 388 -12.16 15.48 24.70
C ARG A 388 -10.84 14.74 24.54
N LEU A 389 -10.87 13.40 24.54
CA LEU A 389 -9.68 12.59 24.28
C LEU A 389 -9.14 12.88 22.88
N ARG A 390 -10.01 12.93 21.86
CA ARG A 390 -9.63 13.34 20.51
C ARG A 390 -8.96 14.72 20.51
N HIS A 391 -9.42 15.63 21.38
CA HIS A 391 -8.88 16.98 21.50
C HIS A 391 -7.47 17.05 22.15
N ASP A 392 -7.17 16.16 23.09
CA ASP A 392 -5.98 16.27 23.96
C ASP A 392 -4.85 15.26 23.64
N LEU A 393 -4.92 14.52 22.53
CA LEU A 393 -3.93 13.49 22.17
C LEU A 393 -2.65 14.08 21.57
N THR A 394 -1.51 13.81 22.23
CA THR A 394 -0.17 14.05 21.67
C THR A 394 0.23 12.91 20.71
N PRO A 395 1.30 13.09 19.89
CA PRO A 395 1.81 12.02 19.04
C PRO A 395 2.14 10.72 19.80
N GLU A 396 2.77 10.84 20.96
CA GLU A 396 3.14 9.71 21.82
C GLU A 396 1.90 8.95 22.34
N TRP A 397 0.88 9.66 22.81
CA TRP A 397 -0.34 9.04 23.33
C TRP A 397 -1.23 8.43 22.26
N TRP A 398 -1.16 8.97 21.04
CA TRP A 398 -1.78 8.35 19.88
C TRP A 398 -1.21 6.96 19.61
N THR A 399 0.10 6.77 19.76
CA THR A 399 0.75 5.46 19.60
C THR A 399 0.28 4.46 20.64
N VAL A 400 0.15 4.89 21.91
CA VAL A 400 -0.43 4.05 22.96
C VAL A 400 -1.88 3.68 22.63
N LEU A 401 -2.68 4.67 22.19
CA LEU A 401 -4.07 4.45 21.81
C LEU A 401 -4.18 3.48 20.63
N ALA A 402 -3.38 3.65 19.59
CA ALA A 402 -3.33 2.77 18.43
C ALA A 402 -3.02 1.31 18.81
N GLN A 403 -2.07 1.10 19.73
CA GLN A 403 -1.75 -0.23 20.25
C GLN A 403 -2.91 -0.83 21.07
N LEU A 404 -3.63 -0.02 21.84
CA LEU A 404 -4.83 -0.44 22.55
C LEU A 404 -5.99 -0.75 21.61
N THR A 405 -6.06 -0.14 20.44
CA THR A 405 -7.20 -0.22 19.51
C THR A 405 -6.92 -1.07 18.28
N ASP A 406 -5.92 -1.96 18.33
CA ASP A 406 -5.52 -2.83 17.21
C ASP A 406 -5.26 -2.05 15.90
N GLY A 407 -4.74 -0.82 16.02
CA GLY A 407 -4.44 0.05 14.88
C GLY A 407 -5.59 0.94 14.39
N ASP A 408 -6.81 0.86 14.95
CA ASP A 408 -7.94 1.77 14.58
C ASP A 408 -8.33 2.78 15.71
N PRO A 409 -7.43 3.67 16.15
CA PRO A 409 -7.75 4.64 17.19
C PRO A 409 -8.89 5.58 16.78
N LEU A 410 -9.00 5.91 15.49
CA LEU A 410 -10.07 6.77 14.97
C LEU A 410 -11.45 6.12 15.06
N GLY A 411 -11.58 4.84 14.72
CA GLY A 411 -12.84 4.12 14.88
C GLY A 411 -13.31 4.10 16.33
N PHE A 412 -12.37 3.93 17.27
CA PHE A 412 -12.67 4.02 18.71
C PHE A 412 -13.12 5.43 19.10
N LEU A 413 -12.38 6.47 18.71
CA LEU A 413 -12.71 7.87 19.00
C LEU A 413 -14.04 8.32 18.39
N LEU A 414 -14.49 7.67 17.31
CA LEU A 414 -15.73 8.01 16.61
C LEU A 414 -16.91 7.08 16.97
N GLY A 415 -16.75 6.17 17.93
CA GLY A 415 -17.83 5.26 18.31
C GLY A 415 -18.15 4.15 17.30
N ARG A 416 -17.30 3.95 16.28
CA ARG A 416 -17.54 3.06 15.12
C ARG A 416 -16.62 1.85 15.14
N VAL A 417 -16.67 1.08 16.23
CA VAL A 417 -15.81 -0.08 16.46
C VAL A 417 -16.51 -1.36 15.99
N VAL A 418 -15.78 -2.15 15.20
CA VAL A 418 -16.19 -3.48 14.77
C VAL A 418 -15.13 -4.47 15.23
N VAL A 419 -15.52 -5.44 16.05
CA VAL A 419 -14.67 -6.55 16.50
C VAL A 419 -15.29 -7.83 15.97
N ASP A 420 -14.52 -8.62 15.23
CA ASP A 420 -14.97 -9.88 14.61
C ASP A 420 -16.29 -9.74 13.82
N GLY A 421 -16.43 -8.63 13.09
CA GLY A 421 -17.63 -8.32 12.30
C GLY A 421 -18.82 -7.80 13.10
N THR A 422 -18.71 -7.65 14.42
CA THR A 422 -19.79 -7.19 15.31
C THR A 422 -19.50 -5.79 15.83
N THR A 423 -20.49 -4.89 15.82
CA THR A 423 -20.33 -3.54 16.39
C THR A 423 -20.31 -3.60 17.91
N VAL A 424 -19.29 -3.01 18.53
CA VAL A 424 -19.09 -3.00 19.98
C VAL A 424 -18.97 -1.55 20.48
N PRO A 425 -19.51 -1.20 21.67
CA PRO A 425 -19.32 0.12 22.25
C PRO A 425 -17.84 0.46 22.49
N SER A 426 -17.36 1.58 21.94
CA SER A 426 -15.94 1.97 22.00
C SER A 426 -15.42 2.26 23.41
N VAL A 427 -16.19 2.99 24.23
CA VAL A 427 -15.73 3.43 25.56
C VAL A 427 -15.52 2.26 26.52
N PRO A 428 -16.51 1.37 26.74
CA PRO A 428 -16.33 0.22 27.64
C PRO A 428 -15.16 -0.68 27.23
N LEU A 429 -15.00 -0.90 25.92
CA LEU A 429 -13.91 -1.71 25.39
C LEU A 429 -12.55 -1.03 25.63
N LEU A 430 -12.44 0.28 25.39
CA LEU A 430 -11.20 1.01 25.62
C LEU A 430 -10.80 1.04 27.11
N GLN A 431 -11.79 1.22 28.00
CA GLN A 431 -11.57 1.15 29.44
C GLN A 431 -11.12 -0.24 29.88
N GLU A 432 -11.76 -1.30 29.39
CA GLU A 432 -11.36 -2.69 29.66
C GLU A 432 -9.91 -2.94 29.24
N ARG A 433 -9.55 -2.53 28.02
CA ARG A 433 -8.19 -2.69 27.50
C ARG A 433 -7.17 -1.89 28.31
N ALA A 434 -7.50 -0.66 28.71
CA ALA A 434 -6.65 0.14 29.59
C ALA A 434 -6.46 -0.51 30.97
N ARG A 435 -7.52 -1.07 31.56
CA ARG A 435 -7.47 -1.82 32.83
C ARG A 435 -6.61 -3.07 32.73
N GLN A 436 -6.65 -3.81 31.62
CA GLN A 436 -5.77 -4.97 31.41
C GLN A 436 -4.29 -4.59 31.47
N VAL A 437 -3.90 -3.50 30.79
CA VAL A 437 -2.51 -2.99 30.86
C VAL A 437 -2.18 -2.52 32.27
N ARG A 438 -3.11 -1.85 32.94
CA ARG A 438 -2.91 -1.36 34.31
C ARG A 438 -2.73 -2.52 35.29
N SER A 439 -3.54 -3.57 35.17
CA SER A 439 -3.42 -4.80 35.94
C SER A 439 -2.01 -5.37 35.82
N LEU A 440 -1.53 -5.56 34.59
CA LEU A 440 -0.17 -6.06 34.33
C LEU A 440 0.91 -5.22 35.03
N ILE A 441 0.75 -3.90 35.11
CA ILE A 441 1.71 -3.00 35.76
C ILE A 441 1.69 -3.12 37.29
N SER A 442 0.51 -3.17 37.92
CA SER A 442 0.38 -2.99 39.37
C SER A 442 -0.07 -4.22 40.17
N ASP A 443 -0.76 -5.19 39.57
CA ASP A 443 -1.31 -6.33 40.31
C ASP A 443 -0.19 -7.32 40.72
N GLY A 444 -0.23 -7.80 41.96
CA GLY A 444 0.66 -8.87 42.43
C GLY A 444 0.49 -10.17 41.65
N ALA A 445 -0.70 -10.45 41.09
CA ALA A 445 -0.97 -11.64 40.28
C ALA A 445 -0.06 -11.74 39.04
N HIS A 446 0.43 -10.60 38.54
CA HIS A 446 1.30 -10.52 37.36
C HIS A 446 2.79 -10.31 37.72
N ALA A 447 3.19 -10.54 38.97
CA ALA A 447 4.57 -10.33 39.41
C ALA A 447 5.59 -11.20 38.63
N GLU A 448 5.24 -12.47 38.39
CA GLU A 448 6.13 -13.42 37.68
C GLU A 448 6.33 -13.02 36.21
N ILE A 449 5.26 -12.65 35.49
CA ILE A 449 5.39 -12.18 34.10
C ILE A 449 6.16 -10.86 34.02
N ARG A 450 5.97 -9.93 34.97
CA ARG A 450 6.75 -8.68 35.03
C ARG A 450 8.22 -8.96 35.25
N ARG A 451 8.56 -9.90 36.14
CA ARG A 451 9.93 -10.33 36.39
C ARG A 451 10.55 -10.98 35.16
N ALA A 452 9.79 -11.84 34.47
CA ALA A 452 10.23 -12.50 33.24
C ALA A 452 10.53 -11.48 32.11
N ILE A 453 9.64 -10.52 31.90
CA ILE A 453 9.81 -9.42 30.93
C ILE A 453 11.01 -8.53 31.31
N GLY A 454 11.10 -8.11 32.58
CA GLY A 454 12.21 -7.29 33.06
C GLY A 454 13.56 -7.98 32.91
N THR A 455 13.64 -9.28 33.21
CA THR A 455 14.84 -10.10 33.01
C THR A 455 15.24 -10.15 31.55
N ALA A 456 14.27 -10.35 30.65
CA ALA A 456 14.51 -10.35 29.21
C ALA A 456 15.09 -9.00 28.76
N LYS A 457 14.42 -7.87 29.04
CA LYS A 457 14.89 -6.54 28.59
C LYS A 457 16.28 -6.18 29.12
N GLN A 458 16.52 -6.40 30.41
CA GLN A 458 17.72 -5.89 31.08
C GLN A 458 18.98 -6.72 30.77
N ARG A 459 18.85 -8.02 30.51
CA ARG A 459 20.01 -8.93 30.42
C ARG A 459 20.10 -9.71 29.11
N PHE A 460 18.96 -9.98 28.47
CA PHE A 460 18.87 -10.85 27.29
C PHE A 460 18.30 -10.13 26.06
N GLY A 461 18.01 -8.83 26.18
CA GLY A 461 17.51 -8.00 25.10
C GLY A 461 18.62 -7.66 24.10
N LEU A 462 18.23 -7.36 22.86
CA LEU A 462 19.19 -7.05 21.79
C LEU A 462 20.16 -5.92 22.16
N ASP A 463 19.66 -4.82 22.72
CA ASP A 463 20.50 -3.68 23.10
C ASP A 463 21.53 -4.05 24.18
N ALA A 464 21.13 -4.83 25.19
CA ALA A 464 22.03 -5.27 26.26
C ALA A 464 23.11 -6.22 25.71
N LEU A 465 22.72 -7.17 24.85
CA LEU A 465 23.64 -8.13 24.24
C LEU A 465 24.61 -7.46 23.27
N ILE A 466 24.14 -6.54 22.41
CA ILE A 466 24.99 -5.76 21.50
C ILE A 466 25.96 -4.87 22.29
N ALA A 467 25.51 -4.20 23.35
CA ALA A 467 26.36 -3.34 24.17
C ALA A 467 27.47 -4.13 24.90
N GLU A 468 27.22 -5.39 25.25
CA GLU A 468 28.26 -6.27 25.80
C GLU A 468 29.17 -6.86 24.72
N LEU A 469 28.65 -7.16 23.53
CA LEU A 469 29.44 -7.60 22.38
C LEU A 469 30.42 -6.53 21.89
N SER A 470 29.99 -5.27 21.85
CA SER A 470 30.82 -4.14 21.39
C SER A 470 32.01 -3.85 22.30
N LYS A 471 32.11 -4.51 23.46
CA LYS A 471 33.24 -4.42 24.39
C LYS A 471 34.29 -5.50 24.16
N ILE A 472 34.06 -6.43 23.21
CA ILE A 472 34.94 -7.55 22.91
C ILE A 472 35.72 -7.22 21.64
N ASP A 473 37.00 -6.91 21.78
CA ASP A 473 37.87 -6.52 20.65
C ASP A 473 38.85 -7.63 20.27
N THR A 474 38.99 -8.67 21.11
CA THR A 474 40.01 -9.71 20.96
C THR A 474 39.45 -11.13 21.05
N VAL A 475 40.18 -12.07 20.44
CA VAL A 475 39.87 -13.52 20.46
C VAL A 475 39.88 -14.07 21.89
N ASP A 476 40.79 -13.59 22.74
CA ASP A 476 40.92 -14.05 24.13
C ASP A 476 39.74 -13.57 25.01
N GLU A 477 39.26 -12.34 24.80
CA GLU A 477 38.06 -11.81 25.47
C GLU A 477 36.80 -12.58 25.03
N LEU A 478 36.67 -12.87 23.73
CA LEU A 478 35.57 -13.69 23.22
C LEU A 478 35.60 -15.10 23.82
N LYS A 479 36.78 -15.70 23.90
CA LYS A 479 36.98 -17.02 24.52
C LYS A 479 36.60 -17.02 26.00
N ALA A 480 36.99 -15.98 26.74
CA ALA A 480 36.67 -15.83 28.16
C ALA A 480 35.16 -15.74 28.42
N ARG A 481 34.40 -15.17 27.47
CA ARG A 481 32.93 -15.01 27.56
C ARG A 481 32.14 -16.08 26.82
N SER A 482 32.81 -17.07 26.22
CA SER A 482 32.19 -18.09 25.36
C SER A 482 31.14 -18.98 26.03
N THR A 483 31.13 -18.99 27.37
CA THR A 483 30.19 -19.77 28.20
C THR A 483 29.18 -18.89 28.95
N ASP A 484 29.15 -17.58 28.70
CA ASP A 484 28.19 -16.63 29.27
C ASP A 484 27.05 -16.33 28.29
N ALA A 485 26.08 -15.50 28.65
CA ALA A 485 24.95 -15.14 27.77
C ALA A 485 25.43 -14.50 26.47
N VAL A 486 26.50 -13.70 26.53
CA VAL A 486 27.14 -13.09 25.37
C VAL A 486 27.75 -14.15 24.46
N GLY A 487 28.45 -15.15 25.02
CA GLY A 487 29.03 -16.25 24.25
C GLY A 487 27.98 -17.13 23.56
N ASP A 488 26.87 -17.45 24.24
CA ASP A 488 25.77 -18.20 23.62
C ASP A 488 25.02 -17.35 22.60
N PHE A 489 24.92 -16.03 22.81
CA PHE A 489 24.44 -15.12 21.78
C PHE A 489 25.39 -15.07 20.57
N VAL A 490 26.72 -15.09 20.76
CA VAL A 490 27.68 -15.22 19.65
C VAL A 490 27.52 -16.55 18.92
N ARG A 491 27.34 -17.65 19.65
CA ARG A 491 27.08 -18.95 19.00
C ARG A 491 25.81 -18.87 18.16
N ARG A 492 24.74 -18.28 18.69
CA ARG A 492 23.48 -18.01 17.96
C ARG A 492 23.73 -17.10 16.75
N LEU A 493 24.67 -16.14 16.88
CA LEU A 493 25.06 -15.18 15.86
C LEU A 493 25.86 -15.79 14.71
N VAL A 494 26.74 -16.74 15.00
CA VAL A 494 27.74 -17.26 14.05
C VAL A 494 27.35 -18.65 13.52
N GLY A 495 26.41 -19.34 14.17
CA GLY A 495 25.95 -20.64 13.68
C GLY A 495 27.01 -21.75 13.82
N ARG A 496 27.90 -21.67 14.82
CA ARG A 496 28.88 -22.73 15.09
C ARG A 496 29.39 -22.68 16.53
N THR A 497 29.97 -23.80 16.95
CA THR A 497 30.66 -23.91 18.24
C THR A 497 31.98 -23.14 18.23
N LEU A 498 32.23 -22.36 19.28
CA LEU A 498 33.45 -21.57 19.45
C LEU A 498 34.60 -22.41 20.06
N GLY A 499 34.96 -23.51 19.41
CA GLY A 499 35.84 -24.54 19.97
C GLY A 499 37.33 -24.32 19.69
N SER A 500 37.69 -23.75 18.54
CA SER A 500 39.07 -23.52 18.14
C SER A 500 39.44 -22.03 18.04
N SER A 501 40.75 -21.72 18.08
CA SER A 501 41.24 -20.35 17.89
C SER A 501 40.94 -19.80 16.49
N ALA A 502 40.78 -20.66 15.49
CA ALA A 502 40.36 -20.27 14.14
C ALA A 502 38.87 -19.88 14.14
N ASP A 503 38.01 -20.70 14.74
CA ASP A 503 36.57 -20.42 14.87
C ASP A 503 36.31 -19.12 15.62
N LEU A 504 37.06 -18.86 16.70
CA LEU A 504 36.95 -17.62 17.48
C LEU A 504 37.37 -16.38 16.69
N LYS A 505 38.40 -16.50 15.84
CA LYS A 505 38.88 -15.38 15.01
C LYS A 505 37.87 -15.05 13.90
N GLU A 506 37.30 -16.07 13.27
CA GLU A 506 36.26 -15.87 12.25
C GLU A 506 34.96 -15.36 12.88
N ALA A 507 34.56 -15.90 14.04
CA ALA A 507 33.42 -15.39 14.80
C ALA A 507 33.58 -13.91 15.18
N LEU A 508 34.77 -13.49 15.62
CA LEU A 508 35.03 -12.08 15.93
C LEU A 508 34.91 -11.17 14.71
N ALA A 509 35.33 -11.64 13.52
CA ALA A 509 35.16 -10.89 12.28
C ALA A 509 33.68 -10.77 11.88
N GLU A 510 32.92 -11.87 11.98
CA GLU A 510 31.47 -11.90 11.70
C GLU A 510 30.68 -11.02 12.68
N ILE A 511 31.04 -10.99 13.97
CA ILE A 511 30.43 -10.07 14.96
C ILE A 511 30.60 -8.61 14.53
N HIS A 512 31.81 -8.20 14.15
CA HIS A 512 32.05 -6.83 13.69
C HIS A 512 31.27 -6.50 12.42
N GLU A 513 31.15 -7.46 11.49
CA GLU A 513 30.35 -7.30 10.28
C GLU A 513 28.85 -7.16 10.62
N VAL A 514 28.31 -7.98 11.53
CA VAL A 514 26.92 -7.85 12.02
C VAL A 514 26.69 -6.48 12.65
N LEU A 515 27.57 -6.04 13.55
CA LEU A 515 27.45 -4.74 14.21
C LEU A 515 27.46 -3.58 13.20
N GLN A 516 28.23 -3.68 12.12
CA GLN A 516 28.25 -2.70 11.02
C GLN A 516 27.02 -2.79 10.10
N ASN A 517 26.45 -3.99 9.93
CA ASN A 517 25.35 -4.23 9.00
C ASN A 517 23.96 -4.03 9.64
N VAL A 518 23.84 -4.05 10.97
CA VAL A 518 22.59 -3.79 11.70
C VAL A 518 21.98 -2.44 11.32
N ASP A 519 22.78 -1.38 11.29
CA ASP A 519 22.31 -0.05 10.91
C ASP A 519 21.95 0.01 9.41
N ARG A 520 22.69 -0.71 8.55
CA ARG A 520 22.38 -0.81 7.12
C ARG A 520 21.05 -1.52 6.88
N PHE A 521 20.84 -2.65 7.55
CA PHE A 521 19.57 -3.39 7.51
C PHE A 521 18.42 -2.50 7.96
N SER A 522 18.62 -1.75 9.05
CA SER A 522 17.63 -0.80 9.57
C SER A 522 17.21 0.23 8.53
N ASN A 523 18.17 0.82 7.82
CA ASN A 523 17.91 1.80 6.77
C ASN A 523 17.23 1.17 5.54
N GLN A 524 17.64 -0.02 5.12
CA GLN A 524 16.99 -0.74 4.01
C GLN A 524 15.57 -1.18 4.35
N LEU A 525 15.37 -1.64 5.59
CA LEU A 525 14.07 -1.98 6.14
C LEU A 525 13.14 -0.78 6.17
N TYR A 526 13.63 0.37 6.63
CA TYR A 526 12.93 1.64 6.58
C TYR A 526 12.49 2.00 5.15
N GLU A 527 13.41 1.92 4.19
CA GLU A 527 13.11 2.17 2.78
C GLU A 527 12.09 1.19 2.20
N ALA A 528 12.13 -0.08 2.61
CA ALA A 528 11.18 -1.08 2.16
C ALA A 528 9.79 -0.87 2.80
N PHE A 529 9.72 -0.54 4.10
CA PHE A 529 8.49 -0.09 4.77
C PHE A 529 7.88 1.10 4.06
N ARG A 530 8.73 2.08 3.71
CA ARG A 530 8.38 3.28 2.97
C ARG A 530 7.75 2.92 1.63
N GLN A 531 8.40 2.06 0.84
CA GLN A 531 7.90 1.63 -0.46
C GLN A 531 6.59 0.85 -0.36
N ALA A 532 6.48 -0.10 0.57
CA ALA A 532 5.28 -0.91 0.77
C ALA A 532 4.06 -0.06 1.20
N THR A 533 4.27 0.84 2.17
CA THR A 533 3.21 1.76 2.63
C THR A 533 2.74 2.68 1.49
N ASN A 534 3.67 3.18 0.67
CA ASN A 534 3.34 3.96 -0.51
C ASN A 534 2.46 3.20 -1.49
N SER A 535 2.86 1.98 -1.85
CA SER A 535 2.09 1.16 -2.79
C SER A 535 0.69 0.86 -2.26
N ALA A 536 0.58 0.42 -1.00
CA ALA A 536 -0.70 0.13 -0.34
C ALA A 536 -1.62 1.35 -0.32
N TYR A 537 -1.09 2.51 0.10
CA TYR A 537 -1.86 3.75 0.19
C TYR A 537 -2.28 4.25 -1.19
N THR A 538 -1.41 4.18 -2.20
CA THR A 538 -1.75 4.55 -3.59
C THR A 538 -2.89 3.69 -4.14
N VAL A 539 -2.86 2.38 -3.92
CA VAL A 539 -3.92 1.46 -4.35
C VAL A 539 -5.24 1.76 -3.62
N ALA A 540 -5.19 1.95 -2.30
CA ALA A 540 -6.37 2.28 -1.49
C ALA A 540 -6.98 3.63 -1.90
N LEU A 541 -6.14 4.64 -2.13
CA LEU A 541 -6.57 5.97 -2.56
C LEU A 541 -7.18 5.94 -3.96
N HIS A 542 -6.58 5.22 -4.90
CA HIS A 542 -7.15 5.03 -6.24
C HIS A 542 -8.51 4.33 -6.16
N THR A 543 -8.59 3.25 -5.38
CA THR A 543 -9.82 2.47 -5.19
C THR A 543 -10.95 3.32 -4.61
N GLU A 544 -10.70 4.05 -3.52
CA GLU A 544 -11.70 4.93 -2.92
C GLU A 544 -12.07 6.08 -3.85
N TYR A 545 -11.11 6.67 -4.57
CA TYR A 545 -11.40 7.70 -5.56
C TYR A 545 -12.31 7.18 -6.69
N SER A 546 -12.03 6.00 -7.24
CA SER A 546 -12.83 5.37 -8.30
C SER A 546 -14.24 5.03 -7.83
N ARG A 547 -14.43 4.68 -6.56
CA ARG A 547 -15.74 4.34 -5.98
C ARG A 547 -16.56 5.54 -5.50
N THR A 548 -15.91 6.69 -5.29
CA THR A 548 -16.57 7.87 -4.72
C THR A 548 -17.51 8.52 -5.75
N ALA A 549 -18.78 8.69 -5.37
CA ALA A 549 -19.75 9.41 -6.19
C ALA A 549 -19.52 10.93 -6.12
N ALA A 550 -19.97 11.69 -7.13
CA ALA A 550 -19.82 13.15 -7.14
C ALA A 550 -20.53 13.88 -5.97
N THR A 551 -21.49 13.20 -5.31
CA THR A 551 -22.20 13.73 -4.14
C THR A 551 -21.40 13.63 -2.85
N ASP A 552 -20.43 12.72 -2.79
CA ASP A 552 -19.69 12.39 -1.59
C ASP A 552 -18.51 13.35 -1.39
N ALA A 553 -18.27 13.76 -0.15
CA ALA A 553 -17.10 14.56 0.20
C ALA A 553 -15.84 13.70 0.18
N LEU A 554 -14.89 14.05 -0.69
CA LEU A 554 -13.54 13.48 -0.69
C LEU A 554 -12.81 13.86 0.59
N VAL A 555 -12.95 15.12 1.01
CA VAL A 555 -12.40 15.70 2.25
C VAL A 555 -13.45 16.62 2.87
N ASP A 556 -13.61 16.56 4.20
CA ASP A 556 -14.48 17.46 4.98
C ASP A 556 -13.75 17.86 6.27
N LEU A 557 -13.55 19.16 6.48
CA LEU A 557 -12.73 19.72 7.55
C LEU A 557 -13.42 20.92 8.19
N LEU A 558 -13.18 21.13 9.49
CA LEU A 558 -13.45 22.39 10.18
C LEU A 558 -12.11 23.04 10.52
N ILE A 559 -11.97 24.34 10.26
CA ILE A 559 -10.76 25.12 10.53
C ILE A 559 -11.09 26.32 11.41
N ASN A 560 -10.36 26.49 12.50
CA ASN A 560 -10.49 27.61 13.42
C ASN A 560 -9.79 28.86 12.87
N LEU A 561 -10.55 29.87 12.44
CA LEU A 561 -10.00 31.11 11.88
C LEU A 561 -9.65 32.16 12.94
N GLU A 562 -9.92 31.90 14.22
CA GLU A 562 -9.42 32.73 15.33
C GLU A 562 -7.93 32.47 15.59
N ALA A 563 -7.46 31.25 15.31
CA ALA A 563 -6.06 30.87 15.41
C ALA A 563 -5.26 31.36 14.19
N PRO A 564 -4.08 32.01 14.38
CA PRO A 564 -3.21 32.42 13.26
C PRO A 564 -2.81 31.26 12.33
N LEU A 565 -2.59 30.09 12.91
CA LEU A 565 -2.28 28.86 12.17
C LEU A 565 -3.46 28.40 11.31
N GLY A 566 -4.69 28.48 11.84
CA GLY A 566 -5.89 28.09 11.10
C GLY A 566 -6.16 29.00 9.90
N ARG A 567 -5.87 30.32 9.99
CA ARG A 567 -5.92 31.22 8.83
C ARG A 567 -4.94 30.80 7.73
N THR A 568 -3.73 30.41 8.12
CA THR A 568 -2.71 29.93 7.17
C THR A 568 -3.15 28.63 6.49
N LEU A 569 -3.73 27.70 7.25
CA LEU A 569 -4.29 26.46 6.71
C LEU A 569 -5.48 26.74 5.79
N MET A 570 -6.37 27.68 6.13
CA MET A 570 -7.50 28.10 5.30
C MET A 570 -7.05 28.59 3.92
N THR A 571 -5.99 29.39 3.87
CA THR A 571 -5.38 29.81 2.60
C THR A 571 -4.85 28.62 1.79
N GLN A 572 -4.23 27.61 2.42
CA GLN A 572 -3.73 26.41 1.74
C GLN A 572 -4.88 25.52 1.23
N VAL A 573 -5.86 25.20 2.08
CA VAL A 573 -6.99 24.34 1.69
C VAL A 573 -7.87 25.00 0.64
N GLY A 574 -8.03 26.32 0.69
CA GLY A 574 -8.72 27.10 -0.34
C GLY A 574 -8.04 27.05 -1.73
N ARG A 575 -6.79 26.61 -1.79
CA ARG A 575 -6.01 26.35 -3.02
C ARG A 575 -5.96 24.87 -3.40
N GLY A 576 -6.68 24.00 -2.72
CA GLY A 576 -6.59 22.57 -2.96
C GLY A 576 -5.35 21.90 -2.32
N ASP A 577 -4.65 22.58 -1.40
CA ASP A 577 -3.55 21.99 -0.64
C ASP A 577 -4.00 21.64 0.79
N PHE A 578 -4.38 20.38 0.98
CA PHE A 578 -4.85 19.83 2.25
C PHE A 578 -3.73 19.11 3.02
N GLU A 579 -2.50 19.15 2.51
CA GLU A 579 -1.38 18.39 3.04
C GLU A 579 -1.14 18.67 4.53
N GLN A 580 -0.96 19.94 4.91
CA GLN A 580 -0.70 20.29 6.31
C GLN A 580 -1.95 20.14 7.17
N ALA A 581 -3.14 20.49 6.67
CA ALA A 581 -4.37 20.40 7.44
C ALA A 581 -4.70 18.96 7.85
N LEU A 582 -4.46 17.99 6.96
CA LEU A 582 -4.72 16.57 7.21
C LEU A 582 -3.58 15.87 7.97
N LEU A 583 -2.36 16.39 7.90
CA LEU A 583 -1.23 15.93 8.71
C LEU A 583 -1.17 16.58 10.10
N MET A 584 -2.02 17.57 10.38
CA MET A 584 -2.00 18.28 11.66
C MET A 584 -2.76 17.51 12.72
N SER A 585 -2.14 17.34 13.89
CA SER A 585 -2.74 16.66 15.06
C SER A 585 -3.30 17.64 16.08
N SER A 586 -3.58 18.89 15.69
CA SER A 586 -4.03 19.95 16.61
C SER A 586 -5.52 20.25 16.38
N PRO A 587 -6.40 19.64 17.18
CA PRO A 587 -7.83 19.72 17.00
C PRO A 587 -8.44 21.01 17.52
N ASP A 588 -7.63 21.89 18.14
CA ASP A 588 -7.97 23.28 18.43
C ASP A 588 -7.88 24.18 17.18
N VAL A 589 -7.21 23.69 16.14
CA VAL A 589 -6.96 24.41 14.88
C VAL A 589 -7.68 23.78 13.70
N VAL A 590 -7.67 22.44 13.59
CA VAL A 590 -8.33 21.70 12.51
C VAL A 590 -9.03 20.45 13.04
N VAL A 591 -10.31 20.26 12.70
CA VAL A 591 -11.07 19.05 13.00
C VAL A 591 -11.45 18.35 11.71
N LEU A 592 -11.03 17.08 11.57
CA LEU A 592 -11.41 16.23 10.45
C LEU A 592 -12.84 15.71 10.64
N ARG A 593 -13.70 15.94 9.63
CA ARG A 593 -15.03 15.33 9.51
C ARG A 593 -14.96 14.12 8.57
N GLU A 594 -16.11 13.50 8.33
CA GLU A 594 -16.22 12.30 7.49
C GLU A 594 -15.91 12.62 6.02
N GLY A 595 -14.80 12.11 5.49
CA GLY A 595 -14.40 12.19 4.08
C GLY A 595 -13.97 10.83 3.54
N THR A 596 -14.32 10.50 2.30
CA THR A 596 -14.05 9.16 1.74
C THR A 596 -12.55 8.87 1.63
N LEU A 597 -11.75 9.85 1.18
CA LEU A 597 -10.30 9.72 1.02
C LEU A 597 -9.51 9.87 2.32
N THR A 598 -10.12 10.36 3.40
CA THR A 598 -9.45 10.56 4.69
C THR A 598 -9.78 9.45 5.69
N HIS A 599 -10.96 8.84 5.59
CA HIS A 599 -11.48 7.94 6.61
C HIS A 599 -11.40 6.45 6.25
N ARG A 600 -11.45 6.09 4.97
CA ARG A 600 -11.39 4.69 4.51
C ARG A 600 -9.98 4.23 4.18
N THR A 601 -9.15 5.12 3.62
CA THR A 601 -7.73 4.87 3.32
C THR A 601 -6.87 4.68 4.58
N ALA A 602 -7.23 5.33 5.69
CA ALA A 602 -6.52 5.19 6.97
C ALA A 602 -6.83 3.88 7.72
N ARG A 603 -7.96 3.22 7.42
CA ARG A 603 -8.45 2.02 8.13
C ARG A 603 -7.84 0.71 7.65
N THR A 604 -7.16 0.69 6.51
CA THR A 604 -6.69 -0.54 5.84
C THR A 604 -5.19 -0.82 5.99
N ALA A 605 -4.43 -0.01 6.73
CA ALA A 605 -2.97 -0.07 6.73
C ALA A 605 -2.33 -0.88 7.88
N ALA A 606 -2.99 -1.97 8.34
CA ALA A 606 -2.28 -2.94 9.17
C ALA A 606 -1.30 -3.71 8.27
N PHE A 607 -0.01 -3.54 8.55
CA PHE A 607 1.07 -4.07 7.77
C PHE A 607 1.50 -5.44 8.31
N LYS A 608 1.66 -6.43 7.45
CA LYS A 608 2.13 -7.75 7.89
C LYS A 608 3.55 -8.01 7.39
N VAL A 609 4.40 -8.48 8.31
CA VAL A 609 5.76 -8.96 8.06
C VAL A 609 5.79 -10.49 8.16
N ASN A 610 5.87 -11.16 7.02
CA ASN A 610 6.07 -12.61 7.02
C ASN A 610 7.58 -12.90 6.93
N VAL A 611 8.11 -13.65 7.90
CA VAL A 611 9.52 -14.05 8.00
C VAL A 611 9.60 -15.57 7.82
N LEU A 612 10.13 -16.03 6.71
CA LEU A 612 10.28 -17.48 6.45
C LEU A 612 11.49 -18.04 7.22
N GLY A 613 11.39 -19.26 7.77
CA GLY A 613 12.51 -19.99 8.38
C GLY A 613 12.87 -19.61 9.84
N TRP A 614 12.08 -18.76 10.50
CA TRP A 614 12.38 -18.28 11.86
C TRP A 614 11.79 -19.19 12.96
N HIS A 615 12.61 -19.72 13.88
CA HIS A 615 12.13 -20.60 14.97
C HIS A 615 13.01 -20.64 16.24
N LEU A 616 12.42 -21.12 17.34
CA LEU A 616 13.05 -21.33 18.66
C LEU A 616 14.14 -22.43 18.69
N ASP A 617 14.00 -23.48 17.87
CA ASP A 617 14.95 -24.61 17.80
C ASP A 617 16.23 -24.31 16.97
N TYR A 618 16.72 -23.06 16.98
CA TYR A 618 17.78 -22.59 16.05
C TYR A 618 19.09 -23.37 16.26
N HIS A 619 19.24 -24.49 15.57
CA HIS A 619 20.51 -25.18 15.40
C HIS A 619 21.27 -24.47 14.27
N TYR A 620 21.82 -23.32 14.64
CA TYR A 620 23.02 -22.71 14.08
C TYR A 620 23.09 -22.49 12.55
N GLU A 621 22.44 -21.42 12.09
CA GLU A 621 22.67 -20.83 10.76
C GLU A 621 22.69 -19.28 10.82
N GLY A 622 23.82 -18.70 11.28
CA GLY A 622 24.28 -17.29 11.18
C GLY A 622 23.30 -16.10 11.15
N ILE A 623 23.30 -15.24 12.20
CA ILE A 623 22.63 -13.93 12.24
C ILE A 623 23.21 -12.96 11.20
N ASP A 624 24.50 -13.06 10.86
CA ASP A 624 25.09 -12.30 9.76
C ASP A 624 24.35 -12.55 8.45
N ARG A 625 23.97 -13.81 8.19
CA ARG A 625 23.17 -14.19 7.04
C ARG A 625 21.73 -13.77 7.18
N VAL A 626 21.12 -13.89 8.37
CA VAL A 626 19.77 -13.38 8.58
C VAL A 626 19.72 -11.88 8.28
N VAL A 627 20.63 -11.08 8.84
CA VAL A 627 20.67 -9.62 8.64
C VAL A 627 20.98 -9.31 7.17
N THR A 628 21.94 -9.99 6.56
CA THR A 628 22.38 -9.69 5.18
C THR A 628 21.39 -10.20 4.13
N ASP A 629 20.91 -11.44 4.24
CA ASP A 629 19.96 -12.01 3.29
C ASP A 629 18.56 -11.43 3.45
N ALA A 630 18.11 -11.16 4.68
CA ALA A 630 16.85 -10.43 4.88
C ALA A 630 16.90 -9.07 4.22
N SER A 631 18.02 -8.34 4.36
CA SER A 631 18.20 -7.02 3.72
C SER A 631 18.14 -7.10 2.19
N GLN A 632 18.65 -8.18 1.59
CA GLN A 632 18.59 -8.43 0.15
C GLN A 632 17.21 -8.89 -0.33
N ARG A 633 16.36 -9.39 0.56
CA ARG A 633 15.11 -10.09 0.23
C ARG A 633 13.86 -9.41 0.79
N LEU A 634 13.99 -8.17 1.23
CA LEU A 634 12.89 -7.27 1.55
C LEU A 634 12.06 -6.99 0.30
N VAL A 635 10.83 -7.50 0.25
CA VAL A 635 9.92 -7.25 -0.88
C VAL A 635 8.72 -6.45 -0.41
N PRO A 636 8.60 -5.18 -0.85
CA PRO A 636 7.41 -4.40 -0.57
C PRO A 636 6.23 -4.92 -1.40
N SER A 637 5.07 -5.06 -0.76
CA SER A 637 3.78 -5.35 -1.38
C SER A 637 2.73 -4.36 -0.90
N ASP A 638 1.58 -4.33 -1.58
CA ASP A 638 0.40 -3.54 -1.18
C ASP A 638 -0.26 -4.01 0.13
N ARG A 639 0.14 -5.16 0.69
CA ARG A 639 -0.30 -5.68 2.00
C ARG A 639 0.79 -5.64 3.08
N GLY A 640 1.94 -5.07 2.74
CA GLY A 640 3.06 -4.87 3.64
C GLY A 640 4.38 -5.44 3.11
N LEU A 641 5.35 -5.65 3.98
CA LEU A 641 6.69 -6.12 3.64
C LEU A 641 6.83 -7.59 3.92
N ILE A 642 7.38 -8.32 2.97
CA ILE A 642 7.70 -9.72 3.16
C ILE A 642 9.21 -9.82 3.29
N VAL A 643 9.67 -10.63 4.23
CA VAL A 643 11.08 -10.94 4.41
C VAL A 643 11.28 -12.42 4.11
N TYR A 644 11.86 -12.71 2.95
CA TYR A 644 12.26 -14.07 2.62
C TYR A 644 13.61 -14.35 3.27
N THR A 645 13.64 -15.00 4.44
CA THR A 645 14.89 -15.60 4.92
C THR A 645 14.88 -17.06 4.49
N THR A 646 15.80 -17.40 3.60
CA THR A 646 16.12 -18.78 3.24
C THR A 646 17.57 -18.91 3.59
N VAL A 647 17.87 -19.46 4.76
CA VAL A 647 19.26 -19.68 5.11
C VAL A 647 19.65 -20.99 4.41
N SER A 648 20.38 -20.86 3.30
CA SER A 648 20.99 -22.00 2.62
C SER A 648 22.51 -21.82 2.65
N LEU A 649 23.22 -22.84 3.16
CA LEU A 649 24.67 -22.90 3.18
C LEU A 649 25.21 -23.16 1.76
N GLY A 650 25.37 -22.11 0.95
CA GLY A 650 25.97 -22.21 -0.39
C GLY A 650 26.67 -20.94 -0.84
N LEU A 651 28.00 -21.01 -1.01
CA LEU A 651 28.83 -19.95 -1.60
C LEU A 651 28.62 -19.88 -3.13
N ASP A 652 27.51 -19.30 -3.58
CA ASP A 652 27.33 -18.79 -4.96
C ASP A 652 26.18 -17.74 -4.97
N ARG A 653 26.56 -16.50 -4.58
CA ARG A 653 25.68 -15.47 -4.01
C ARG A 653 24.52 -14.94 -4.87
N ASP A 654 24.52 -15.10 -6.20
CA ASP A 654 23.44 -14.53 -7.03
C ASP A 654 22.60 -15.58 -7.76
N ARG A 655 23.20 -16.72 -8.15
CA ARG A 655 22.53 -17.78 -8.91
C ARG A 655 21.72 -18.71 -8.02
N GLN A 656 22.20 -18.97 -6.81
CA GLN A 656 21.53 -19.85 -5.86
C GLN A 656 20.34 -19.14 -5.20
N ASN A 657 20.49 -17.84 -4.91
CA ASN A 657 19.45 -16.99 -4.33
C ASN A 657 18.17 -16.91 -5.18
N ARG A 658 18.27 -16.81 -6.51
CA ARG A 658 17.09 -16.80 -7.40
C ARG A 658 16.41 -18.18 -7.46
N ARG A 659 17.20 -19.25 -7.52
CA ARG A 659 16.69 -20.63 -7.57
C ARG A 659 16.03 -21.06 -6.27
N ASP A 660 16.64 -20.73 -5.14
CA ASP A 660 16.09 -21.01 -3.81
C ASP A 660 14.80 -20.23 -3.59
N ARG A 661 14.74 -18.98 -4.11
CA ARG A 661 13.51 -18.18 -4.15
C ARG A 661 12.43 -18.88 -4.97
N GLU A 662 12.67 -19.16 -6.25
CA GLU A 662 11.67 -19.77 -7.15
C GLU A 662 11.19 -21.13 -6.66
N SER A 663 12.11 -21.98 -6.19
CA SER A 663 11.78 -23.26 -5.53
C SER A 663 10.88 -23.04 -4.31
N THR A 664 11.24 -22.13 -3.40
CA THR A 664 10.42 -21.80 -2.23
C THR A 664 9.01 -21.35 -2.64
N HIS A 665 8.89 -20.50 -3.66
CA HIS A 665 7.61 -19.94 -4.09
C HIS A 665 6.72 -21.02 -4.73
N VAL A 666 7.28 -21.89 -5.56
CA VAL A 666 6.57 -23.04 -6.14
C VAL A 666 6.08 -23.97 -5.03
N ASN A 667 6.92 -24.25 -4.03
CA ASN A 667 6.57 -25.17 -2.95
C ASN A 667 5.39 -24.64 -2.12
N PHE A 668 5.38 -23.33 -1.82
CA PHE A 668 4.24 -22.68 -1.15
C PHE A 668 2.95 -22.71 -1.98
N LEU A 669 3.03 -22.36 -3.27
CA LEU A 669 1.88 -22.39 -4.19
C LEU A 669 1.27 -23.80 -4.27
N LEU A 670 2.11 -24.81 -4.42
CA LEU A 670 1.71 -26.21 -4.53
C LEU A 670 1.13 -26.77 -3.21
N GLN A 671 1.66 -26.38 -2.06
CA GLN A 671 1.10 -26.76 -0.76
C GLN A 671 -0.23 -26.07 -0.50
N ALA A 672 -0.35 -24.79 -0.84
CA ALA A 672 -1.60 -24.05 -0.73
C ALA A 672 -2.71 -24.68 -1.56
N LEU A 673 -2.39 -25.14 -2.77
CA LEU A 673 -3.31 -25.93 -3.59
C LEU A 673 -3.71 -27.25 -2.92
N GLY A 674 -2.77 -27.94 -2.28
CA GLY A 674 -3.08 -29.15 -1.51
C GLY A 674 -3.99 -28.91 -0.30
N GLN A 675 -3.84 -27.76 0.37
CA GLN A 675 -4.68 -27.35 1.50
C GLN A 675 -6.07 -26.87 1.02
N SER A 676 -6.14 -26.07 -0.05
CA SER A 676 -7.41 -25.56 -0.61
C SER A 676 -8.26 -26.68 -1.21
N ALA A 677 -7.62 -27.71 -1.78
CA ALA A 677 -8.29 -28.92 -2.24
C ALA A 677 -8.81 -29.82 -1.09
N GLY A 678 -8.51 -29.50 0.17
CA GLY A 678 -8.91 -30.31 1.33
C GLY A 678 -8.17 -31.64 1.44
N VAL A 679 -7.10 -31.82 0.67
CA VAL A 679 -6.27 -33.04 0.64
C VAL A 679 -5.30 -33.05 1.84
N LEU A 680 -4.95 -31.88 2.38
CA LEU A 680 -4.18 -31.69 3.61
C LEU A 680 -5.08 -31.18 4.74
N ALA A 681 -4.89 -31.68 5.97
CA ALA A 681 -5.59 -31.15 7.14
C ALA A 681 -5.10 -29.73 7.47
N SER A 682 -6.02 -28.75 7.52
CA SER A 682 -5.70 -27.34 7.81
C SER A 682 -6.29 -26.92 9.17
N ARG A 683 -5.51 -26.20 9.98
CA ARG A 683 -6.02 -25.40 11.11
C ARG A 683 -6.34 -23.99 10.58
N THR A 684 -7.46 -23.40 10.96
CA THR A 684 -7.94 -22.09 10.46
C THR A 684 -6.89 -20.95 10.45
N PRO A 685 -6.00 -20.80 11.45
CA PRO A 685 -4.94 -19.77 11.43
C PRO A 685 -3.90 -19.97 10.31
N THR A 686 -3.70 -21.22 9.90
CA THR A 686 -2.73 -21.62 8.88
C THR A 686 -3.16 -21.20 7.48
N ALA A 687 -4.47 -21.21 7.21
CA ALA A 687 -5.00 -20.80 5.91
C ALA A 687 -4.76 -19.31 5.63
N GLN A 688 -4.94 -18.43 6.64
CA GLN A 688 -4.73 -16.99 6.46
C GLN A 688 -3.26 -16.66 6.22
N TYR A 689 -2.33 -17.30 6.95
CA TYR A 689 -0.89 -17.09 6.72
C TYR A 689 -0.46 -17.56 5.33
N VAL A 690 -0.97 -18.72 4.88
CA VAL A 690 -0.71 -19.23 3.53
C VAL A 690 -1.28 -18.28 2.48
N VAL A 691 -2.50 -17.78 2.67
CA VAL A 691 -3.12 -16.78 1.79
C VAL A 691 -2.35 -15.46 1.79
N ASP A 692 -1.92 -14.98 2.96
CA ASP A 692 -1.14 -13.74 3.07
C ASP A 692 0.22 -13.92 2.39
N ALA A 693 0.91 -15.03 2.61
CA ALA A 693 2.16 -15.36 1.93
C ALA A 693 1.96 -15.43 0.40
N LEU A 694 0.94 -16.14 -0.10
CA LEU A 694 0.59 -16.24 -1.52
C LEU A 694 0.21 -14.94 -2.19
N ASN A 695 -0.57 -14.10 -1.52
CA ASN A 695 -0.90 -12.78 -2.04
C ASN A 695 0.31 -11.86 -2.03
N ALA A 696 1.24 -12.07 -1.12
CA ALA A 696 2.47 -11.30 -1.03
C ALA A 696 3.54 -11.85 -2.03
N PHE A 697 3.40 -13.12 -2.46
CA PHE A 697 4.10 -13.70 -3.61
C PHE A 697 3.53 -13.15 -4.92
N THR A 698 3.93 -11.92 -5.24
CA THR A 698 3.63 -11.25 -6.50
C THR A 698 4.48 -11.82 -7.64
N ALA A 699 3.83 -12.25 -8.73
CA ALA A 699 4.51 -12.41 -10.01
C ALA A 699 4.62 -11.04 -10.68
N ARG A 700 5.80 -10.40 -10.58
CA ARG A 700 6.08 -9.15 -11.28
C ARG A 700 6.70 -9.46 -12.63
N TYR A 701 5.98 -9.16 -13.70
CA TYR A 701 6.49 -9.21 -15.06
C TYR A 701 6.90 -7.80 -15.47
N GLU A 702 8.17 -7.48 -15.26
CA GLU A 702 8.74 -6.23 -15.79
C GLU A 702 9.07 -6.41 -17.26
N LEU A 703 8.26 -5.79 -18.12
CA LEU A 703 8.54 -5.64 -19.53
C LEU A 703 9.20 -4.28 -19.74
N ALA A 704 10.46 -4.20 -19.29
CA ALA A 704 11.32 -3.05 -19.56
C ALA A 704 11.90 -3.19 -20.96
N PHE A 705 11.28 -2.53 -21.93
CA PHE A 705 11.84 -2.36 -23.26
C PHE A 705 12.67 -1.07 -23.26
N THR A 706 13.99 -1.21 -23.38
CA THR A 706 14.89 -0.07 -23.50
C THR A 706 14.86 0.45 -24.92
N ASP A 707 13.77 1.11 -25.32
CA ASP A 707 13.78 2.01 -26.47
C ASP A 707 13.85 3.46 -25.97
N ALA A 708 14.68 4.26 -26.63
CA ALA A 708 14.74 5.69 -26.37
C ALA A 708 13.48 6.41 -26.89
N ASP A 709 12.74 5.77 -27.81
CA ASP A 709 11.47 6.30 -28.32
C ASP A 709 10.51 5.19 -28.80
N THR A 710 9.47 4.90 -28.02
CA THR A 710 8.49 3.86 -28.31
C THR A 710 7.43 4.34 -29.32
N SER A 711 7.27 3.61 -30.42
CA SER A 711 6.22 3.86 -31.43
C SER A 711 4.85 3.32 -31.00
N ALA A 712 3.79 3.71 -31.73
CA ALA A 712 2.43 3.21 -31.47
C ALA A 712 2.26 1.71 -31.72
N ALA A 713 3.01 1.15 -32.68
CA ALA A 713 3.00 -0.29 -32.92
C ALA A 713 3.66 -1.04 -31.75
N GLU A 714 4.81 -0.56 -31.28
CA GLU A 714 5.52 -1.16 -30.14
C GLU A 714 4.72 -1.04 -28.85
N LEU A 715 4.09 0.12 -28.59
CA LEU A 715 3.21 0.28 -27.45
C LEU A 715 2.01 -0.69 -27.50
N ASN A 716 1.47 -0.95 -28.68
CA ASN A 716 0.39 -1.94 -28.85
C ASN A 716 0.89 -3.36 -28.56
N ASP A 717 2.13 -3.69 -28.92
CA ASP A 717 2.75 -4.97 -28.57
C ASP A 717 2.92 -5.08 -27.05
N TYR A 718 3.27 -3.99 -26.37
CA TYR A 718 3.38 -3.98 -24.91
C TYR A 718 2.02 -4.24 -24.26
N LEU A 719 0.93 -3.70 -24.82
CA LEU A 719 -0.45 -3.85 -24.34
C LEU A 719 -1.10 -5.17 -24.75
N ALA A 720 -0.52 -5.93 -25.68
CA ALA A 720 -1.02 -7.25 -26.05
C ALA A 720 -1.06 -8.20 -24.83
N PHE A 721 -0.09 -8.05 -23.92
CA PHE A 721 -0.05 -8.78 -22.65
C PHE A 721 -1.15 -8.33 -21.66
N ALA A 722 -1.52 -7.05 -21.67
CA ALA A 722 -2.60 -6.51 -20.86
C ALA A 722 -3.96 -7.15 -21.22
N LYS A 723 -4.18 -7.39 -22.52
CA LYS A 723 -5.37 -8.08 -23.02
C LYS A 723 -5.46 -9.52 -22.50
N ASP A 724 -4.34 -10.23 -22.45
CA ASP A 724 -4.31 -11.57 -21.86
C ASP A 724 -4.70 -11.52 -20.36
N LEU A 725 -4.28 -10.48 -19.63
CA LEU A 725 -4.64 -10.30 -18.22
C LEU A 725 -6.05 -9.71 -18.00
N GLY A 726 -6.83 -9.51 -19.06
CA GLY A 726 -8.16 -8.89 -18.99
C GLY A 726 -8.15 -7.40 -18.64
N LEU A 727 -6.97 -6.76 -18.62
CA LEU A 727 -6.80 -5.34 -18.32
C LEU A 727 -7.25 -4.44 -19.49
N ASP A 728 -7.44 -5.00 -20.68
CA ASP A 728 -8.00 -4.30 -21.83
C ASP A 728 -9.45 -3.84 -21.57
N ARG A 729 -10.24 -4.67 -20.86
CA ARG A 729 -11.60 -4.30 -20.39
C ARG A 729 -11.58 -3.14 -19.41
N HIS A 730 -10.45 -2.95 -18.72
CA HIS A 730 -10.21 -1.87 -17.78
C HIS A 730 -9.41 -0.70 -18.39
N GLY A 731 -9.30 -0.68 -19.72
CA GLY A 731 -8.79 0.45 -20.47
C GLY A 731 -7.31 0.39 -20.87
N ALA A 732 -6.62 -0.72 -20.62
CA ALA A 732 -5.24 -0.94 -21.09
C ALA A 732 -5.20 -1.24 -22.60
N THR A 733 -5.68 -0.30 -23.41
CA THR A 733 -5.70 -0.38 -24.88
C THR A 733 -5.04 0.84 -25.47
N LEU A 734 -4.42 0.69 -26.65
CA LEU A 734 -3.74 1.81 -27.32
C LEU A 734 -4.68 2.99 -27.51
N THR A 735 -5.92 2.76 -27.96
CA THR A 735 -6.93 3.81 -28.20
C THR A 735 -7.25 4.65 -26.97
N GLN A 736 -7.22 4.04 -25.78
CA GLN A 736 -7.49 4.76 -24.53
C GLN A 736 -6.22 5.42 -23.94
N LEU A 737 -5.05 4.84 -24.19
CA LEU A 737 -3.76 5.35 -23.71
C LEU A 737 -3.21 6.49 -24.55
N GLU A 738 -3.40 6.43 -25.87
CA GLU A 738 -2.91 7.40 -26.84
C GLU A 738 -3.23 8.88 -26.52
N PRO A 739 -4.46 9.26 -26.10
CA PRO A 739 -4.75 10.64 -25.70
C PRO A 739 -4.15 11.04 -24.35
N LEU A 740 -3.66 10.08 -23.57
CA LEU A 740 -3.19 10.30 -22.20
C LEU A 740 -1.66 10.32 -22.10
N LEU A 741 -0.95 9.74 -23.07
CA LEU A 741 0.51 9.68 -23.10
C LEU A 741 1.08 10.85 -23.91
N PRO A 742 2.18 11.46 -23.45
CA PRO A 742 2.81 12.56 -24.15
C PRO A 742 3.48 12.06 -25.44
N ARG A 743 3.48 12.90 -26.48
CA ARG A 743 4.11 12.61 -27.78
C ARG A 743 5.41 13.39 -27.92
N ALA A 744 6.47 12.72 -28.33
CA ALA A 744 7.72 13.35 -28.76
C ALA A 744 7.54 14.04 -30.13
N GLN A 745 8.49 14.92 -30.51
CA GLN A 745 8.41 15.70 -31.75
C GLN A 745 8.35 14.85 -33.03
N ASN A 746 8.86 13.62 -32.97
CA ASN A 746 8.83 12.63 -34.04
C ASN A 746 7.55 11.77 -34.05
N GLY A 747 6.61 12.02 -33.14
CA GLY A 747 5.35 11.29 -33.01
C GLY A 747 5.43 10.02 -32.17
N GLY A 748 6.60 9.64 -31.64
CA GLY A 748 6.73 8.55 -30.67
C GLY A 748 6.30 8.94 -29.25
N PHE A 749 6.31 7.99 -28.33
CA PHE A 749 5.92 8.16 -26.92
C PHE A 749 7.12 8.36 -25.98
N GLY A 750 8.33 8.56 -26.51
CA GLY A 750 9.56 8.57 -25.72
C GLY A 750 9.84 7.21 -25.09
N PRO A 751 10.75 7.12 -24.10
CA PRO A 751 10.95 5.89 -23.34
C PRO A 751 9.68 5.51 -22.56
N VAL A 752 9.20 4.29 -22.80
CA VAL A 752 8.06 3.68 -22.10
C VAL A 752 8.52 2.49 -21.27
N GLU A 753 8.16 2.46 -19.99
CA GLU A 753 8.36 1.34 -19.08
C GLU A 753 7.00 0.70 -18.75
N ALA A 754 6.84 -0.60 -18.97
CA ALA A 754 5.65 -1.36 -18.61
C ALA A 754 5.98 -2.44 -17.57
N SER A 755 5.29 -2.43 -16.43
CA SER A 755 5.43 -3.42 -15.36
C SER A 755 4.08 -4.02 -15.05
N TYR A 756 3.95 -5.33 -15.24
CA TYR A 756 2.77 -6.09 -14.86
C TYR A 756 2.97 -6.74 -13.51
N GLU A 757 1.93 -6.76 -12.70
CA GLU A 757 1.86 -7.42 -11.41
C GLU A 757 0.68 -8.38 -11.41
N VAL A 758 0.90 -9.67 -11.11
CA VAL A 758 -0.18 -10.64 -10.96
C VAL A 758 -0.10 -11.29 -9.58
N ARG A 759 -1.24 -11.34 -8.89
CA ARG A 759 -1.40 -11.94 -7.57
C ARG A 759 -2.55 -12.96 -7.59
N PHE A 760 -2.36 -14.05 -6.88
CA PHE A 760 -3.31 -15.16 -6.85
C PHE A 760 -4.22 -15.05 -5.63
N SER A 761 -5.52 -14.89 -5.87
CA SER A 761 -6.51 -14.87 -4.79
C SER A 761 -6.80 -16.30 -4.28
N PRO A 762 -7.33 -16.45 -3.05
CA PRO A 762 -7.85 -17.72 -2.55
C PRO A 762 -8.84 -18.37 -3.52
N GLU A 763 -9.69 -17.57 -4.15
CA GLU A 763 -10.71 -18.00 -5.11
C GLU A 763 -10.10 -18.52 -6.42
N SER A 764 -9.04 -17.88 -6.91
CA SER A 764 -8.27 -18.35 -8.06
C SER A 764 -7.57 -19.69 -7.79
N LEU A 765 -7.03 -19.86 -6.59
CA LEU A 765 -6.38 -21.12 -6.18
C LEU A 765 -7.41 -22.24 -5.96
N ALA A 766 -8.59 -21.92 -5.43
CA ALA A 766 -9.70 -22.85 -5.32
C ALA A 766 -10.24 -23.28 -6.69
N ALA A 767 -10.29 -22.35 -7.65
CA ALA A 767 -10.66 -22.67 -9.04
C ALA A 767 -9.66 -23.65 -9.66
N LEU A 768 -8.36 -23.43 -9.50
CA LEU A 768 -7.33 -24.37 -9.95
C LEU A 768 -7.44 -25.73 -9.26
N ALA A 769 -7.70 -25.76 -7.96
CA ALA A 769 -7.96 -27.00 -7.22
C ALA A 769 -9.21 -27.76 -7.68
N SER A 770 -10.18 -27.07 -8.28
CA SER A 770 -11.40 -27.69 -8.83
C SER A 770 -11.22 -28.29 -10.23
N MET A 771 -10.09 -28.03 -10.90
CA MET A 771 -9.78 -28.63 -12.19
C MET A 771 -9.52 -30.12 -12.05
N GLN A 772 -10.35 -30.95 -12.69
CA GLN A 772 -10.22 -32.41 -12.64
C GLN A 772 -9.19 -32.96 -13.63
N ALA A 773 -9.01 -32.31 -14.77
CA ALA A 773 -8.11 -32.73 -15.83
C ALA A 773 -7.76 -31.57 -16.75
N LEU A 774 -6.62 -31.68 -17.44
CA LEU A 774 -6.19 -30.75 -18.48
C LEU A 774 -6.84 -31.14 -19.81
N SER A 775 -7.65 -30.25 -20.41
CA SER A 775 -8.23 -30.52 -21.74
C SER A 775 -7.18 -30.41 -22.85
N LYS A 776 -7.49 -30.94 -24.04
CA LYS A 776 -6.61 -30.80 -25.22
C LYS A 776 -6.41 -29.34 -25.63
N SER A 777 -7.42 -28.50 -25.41
CA SER A 777 -7.33 -27.06 -25.71
C SER A 777 -6.42 -26.35 -24.72
N ASP A 778 -6.49 -26.71 -23.44
CA ASP A 778 -5.71 -26.11 -22.36
C ASP A 778 -4.23 -26.46 -22.50
N GLU A 779 -3.93 -27.72 -22.86
CA GLU A 779 -2.57 -28.16 -23.18
C GLU A 779 -1.97 -27.35 -24.34
N LEU A 780 -2.75 -27.11 -25.40
CA LEU A 780 -2.27 -26.33 -26.54
C LEU A 780 -1.97 -24.88 -26.13
N GLN A 781 -2.79 -24.29 -25.26
CA GLN A 781 -2.57 -22.96 -24.73
C GLN A 781 -1.29 -22.88 -23.86
N LEU A 782 -1.08 -23.85 -22.96
CA LEU A 782 0.13 -23.93 -22.14
C LEU A 782 1.41 -24.05 -22.99
N ARG A 783 1.41 -24.98 -23.96
CA ARG A 783 2.56 -25.16 -24.87
C ARG A 783 2.85 -23.90 -25.66
N ARG A 784 1.80 -23.26 -26.23
CA ARG A 784 1.94 -21.99 -26.94
C ARG A 784 2.49 -20.88 -26.04
N ARG A 785 2.10 -20.84 -24.77
CA ARG A 785 2.61 -19.85 -23.81
C ARG A 785 4.09 -20.07 -23.47
N MET A 786 4.50 -21.31 -23.21
CA MET A 786 5.91 -21.69 -23.01
C MET A 786 6.77 -21.26 -24.19
N ARG A 787 6.29 -21.53 -25.41
CA ARG A 787 6.94 -21.18 -26.68
C ARG A 787 7.10 -19.69 -26.91
N LEU A 788 6.03 -18.92 -26.72
CA LEU A 788 6.06 -17.47 -26.91
C LEU A 788 6.94 -16.76 -25.89
N MET A 789 6.97 -17.25 -24.65
CA MET A 789 7.81 -16.69 -23.60
C MET A 789 9.30 -16.91 -23.90
N LEU A 790 9.66 -18.13 -24.30
CA LEU A 790 11.01 -18.43 -24.71
C LEU A 790 11.41 -17.56 -25.92
N LEU A 791 10.54 -17.45 -26.93
CA LEU A 791 10.76 -16.55 -28.04
C LEU A 791 11.02 -15.10 -27.58
N ALA A 792 10.19 -14.55 -26.69
CA ALA A 792 10.38 -13.20 -26.15
C ALA A 792 11.73 -13.03 -25.44
N ASN A 793 12.18 -14.03 -24.68
CA ASN A 793 13.47 -14.00 -23.98
C ASN A 793 14.67 -14.08 -24.94
N TYR A 794 14.55 -14.86 -26.02
CA TYR A 794 15.64 -15.06 -26.98
C TYR A 794 15.64 -14.04 -28.13
N LEU A 795 14.56 -13.29 -28.36
CA LEU A 795 14.59 -12.11 -29.24
C LEU A 795 15.56 -11.02 -28.73
N ARG A 796 15.92 -11.05 -27.43
CA ARG A 796 16.90 -10.15 -26.80
C ARG A 796 18.36 -10.62 -26.96
N SER A 797 18.60 -11.83 -27.49
CA SER A 797 19.92 -12.45 -27.59
C SER A 797 20.19 -13.02 -28.99
N ARG A 798 21.41 -12.81 -29.53
CA ARG A 798 21.79 -13.34 -30.86
C ARG A 798 22.15 -14.83 -30.86
N GLU A 799 22.41 -15.44 -29.69
CA GLU A 799 23.02 -16.78 -29.61
C GLU A 799 22.03 -17.95 -29.79
N LEU A 800 20.71 -17.72 -29.76
CA LEU A 800 19.68 -18.78 -29.85
C LEU A 800 18.39 -18.35 -30.56
N HIS A 801 18.48 -17.30 -31.36
CA HIS A 801 17.36 -16.67 -32.05
C HIS A 801 16.61 -17.65 -32.98
N ASP A 802 17.34 -18.41 -33.79
CA ASP A 802 16.76 -19.30 -34.79
C ASP A 802 16.11 -20.53 -34.15
N VAL A 803 16.72 -21.06 -33.08
CA VAL A 803 16.14 -22.11 -32.24
C VAL A 803 14.81 -21.66 -31.62
N ALA A 804 14.72 -20.40 -31.16
CA ALA A 804 13.51 -19.86 -30.55
C ALA A 804 12.36 -19.69 -31.56
N PHE A 805 12.64 -19.27 -32.79
CA PHE A 805 11.64 -19.20 -33.86
C PHE A 805 11.16 -20.59 -34.30
N ALA A 806 12.07 -21.57 -34.39
CA ALA A 806 11.71 -22.95 -34.67
C ALA A 806 10.85 -23.55 -33.55
N TYR A 807 11.22 -23.31 -32.28
CA TYR A 807 10.46 -23.75 -31.10
C TYR A 807 9.05 -23.17 -31.05
N ALA A 808 8.90 -21.89 -31.40
CA ALA A 808 7.61 -21.22 -31.40
C ALA A 808 6.65 -21.63 -32.53
N SER A 809 7.12 -22.46 -33.47
CA SER A 809 6.36 -22.87 -34.65
C SER A 809 5.73 -24.25 -34.48
N ASP A 810 4.40 -24.30 -34.39
CA ASP A 810 3.65 -25.55 -34.18
C ASP A 810 3.97 -26.70 -35.17
N PRO A 811 4.19 -26.45 -36.48
CA PRO A 811 4.57 -27.50 -37.42
C PRO A 811 5.89 -28.21 -37.08
N VAL A 812 6.83 -27.49 -36.44
CA VAL A 812 8.15 -28.03 -36.06
C VAL A 812 8.01 -29.01 -34.90
N PHE A 813 7.16 -28.70 -33.92
CA PHE A 813 6.84 -29.63 -32.84
C PHE A 813 6.16 -30.91 -33.34
N LEU A 814 5.27 -30.80 -34.33
CA LEU A 814 4.63 -31.98 -34.94
C LEU A 814 5.66 -32.87 -35.64
N ALA A 815 6.65 -32.28 -36.32
CA ALA A 815 7.75 -33.04 -36.91
C ALA A 815 8.57 -33.77 -35.83
N PHE A 816 8.95 -33.07 -34.75
CA PHE A 816 9.61 -33.67 -33.59
C PHE A 816 8.83 -34.85 -33.00
N ARG A 817 7.52 -34.68 -32.79
CA ARG A 817 6.68 -35.72 -32.20
C ARG A 817 6.56 -36.97 -33.09
N ASN A 818 6.53 -36.78 -34.41
CA ASN A 818 6.41 -37.89 -35.37
C ASN A 818 7.72 -38.66 -35.54
N GLU A 819 8.87 -37.98 -35.42
CA GLU A 819 10.20 -38.56 -35.62
C GLU A 819 10.80 -39.13 -34.33
N GLY A 820 10.44 -38.55 -33.18
CA GLY A 820 10.92 -38.95 -31.85
C GLY A 820 12.26 -38.32 -31.47
N ALA A 821 12.48 -38.19 -30.15
CA ALA A 821 13.60 -37.43 -29.58
C ALA A 821 15.00 -37.96 -29.94
N ALA A 822 15.14 -39.25 -30.23
CA ALA A 822 16.43 -39.84 -30.60
C ALA A 822 16.84 -39.54 -32.05
N SER A 823 15.86 -39.43 -32.95
CA SER A 823 16.10 -39.28 -34.39
C SER A 823 16.07 -37.83 -34.86
N PHE A 824 15.27 -36.98 -34.21
CA PHE A 824 15.13 -35.56 -34.56
C PHE A 824 16.46 -34.76 -34.57
N PRO A 825 17.41 -34.94 -33.64
CA PRO A 825 18.69 -34.20 -33.69
C PRO A 825 19.74 -34.82 -34.63
N MET A 826 19.46 -35.95 -35.29
CA MET A 826 20.47 -36.64 -36.11
C MET A 826 20.70 -36.01 -37.49
N HIS A 827 19.94 -34.97 -37.84
CA HIS A 827 20.16 -34.21 -39.07
C HIS A 827 21.40 -33.32 -38.93
N ALA A 828 22.22 -33.25 -39.99
CA ALA A 828 23.38 -32.35 -40.01
C ALA A 828 22.96 -30.87 -40.03
N GLU A 829 21.90 -30.57 -40.79
CA GLU A 829 21.28 -29.26 -40.91
C GLU A 829 19.83 -29.45 -41.36
N ARG A 830 18.90 -28.61 -40.88
CA ARG A 830 17.48 -28.68 -41.26
C ARG A 830 16.80 -27.32 -41.25
N THR A 831 16.13 -27.01 -42.35
CA THR A 831 15.33 -25.79 -42.49
C THR A 831 13.87 -26.02 -42.10
N PHE A 832 13.31 -25.12 -41.31
CA PHE A 832 11.93 -25.13 -40.86
C PHE A 832 11.19 -23.86 -41.29
N PRO A 833 9.92 -23.97 -41.72
CA PRO A 833 9.06 -22.81 -41.87
C PRO A 833 8.73 -22.25 -40.48
N VAL A 834 8.77 -20.93 -40.36
CA VAL A 834 8.36 -20.25 -39.12
C VAL A 834 6.92 -19.82 -39.25
N THR A 835 6.10 -20.14 -38.25
CA THR A 835 4.68 -19.78 -38.24
C THR A 835 4.32 -19.27 -36.86
N LEU A 836 4.16 -17.95 -36.74
CA LEU A 836 3.80 -17.27 -35.50
C LEU A 836 2.39 -16.65 -35.56
N PRO A 837 1.80 -16.32 -34.40
CA PRO A 837 0.58 -15.52 -34.35
C PRO A 837 0.75 -14.16 -35.03
N ALA A 838 -0.33 -13.59 -35.57
CA ALA A 838 -0.31 -12.30 -36.25
C ALA A 838 0.22 -11.18 -35.32
N GLY A 839 1.17 -10.39 -35.82
CA GLY A 839 1.73 -9.23 -35.10
C GLY A 839 3.22 -9.33 -34.74
N ILE A 840 3.83 -10.52 -34.76
CA ILE A 840 5.27 -10.69 -34.45
C ILE A 840 6.09 -10.72 -35.75
N GLY A 841 7.09 -9.83 -35.88
CA GLY A 841 8.04 -9.87 -36.99
C GLY A 841 8.91 -11.12 -36.95
N ALA A 842 8.82 -11.98 -37.96
CA ALA A 842 9.52 -13.27 -38.01
C ALA A 842 10.13 -13.56 -39.39
N PRO A 843 11.28 -14.26 -39.46
CA PRO A 843 11.78 -14.78 -40.72
C PRO A 843 10.79 -15.80 -41.33
N ALA A 844 10.77 -15.96 -42.65
CA ALA A 844 9.90 -16.96 -43.30
C ALA A 844 10.31 -18.40 -42.97
N SER A 845 11.60 -18.61 -42.69
CA SER A 845 12.18 -19.89 -42.32
C SER A 845 13.47 -19.69 -41.51
N VAL A 846 13.82 -20.70 -40.71
CA VAL A 846 15.09 -20.79 -39.99
C VAL A 846 15.78 -22.10 -40.31
N THR A 847 17.10 -22.09 -40.34
CA THR A 847 17.90 -23.30 -40.58
C THR A 847 18.71 -23.60 -39.34
N LEU A 848 18.56 -24.81 -38.80
CA LEU A 848 19.22 -25.24 -37.58
C LEU A 848 20.28 -26.29 -37.88
N ASP A 849 21.46 -26.12 -37.28
CA ASP A 849 22.49 -27.15 -37.27
C ASP A 849 22.20 -28.26 -36.24
N ARG A 850 23.03 -29.30 -36.21
CA ARG A 850 22.87 -30.42 -35.27
C ARG A 850 22.83 -29.98 -33.80
N ILE A 851 23.68 -29.05 -33.38
CA ILE A 851 23.75 -28.59 -31.97
C ILE A 851 22.48 -27.82 -31.62
N GLU A 852 21.97 -27.01 -32.55
CA GLU A 852 20.72 -26.29 -32.43
C GLU A 852 19.50 -27.22 -32.41
N LEU A 853 19.52 -28.31 -33.18
CA LEU A 853 18.51 -29.36 -33.13
C LEU A 853 18.54 -30.16 -31.81
N GLU A 854 19.72 -30.41 -31.24
CA GLU A 854 19.87 -31.02 -29.90
C GLU A 854 19.29 -30.11 -28.80
N ARG A 855 19.50 -28.79 -28.92
CA ARG A 855 18.90 -27.78 -28.04
C ARG A 855 17.37 -27.71 -28.20
N LEU A 856 16.87 -27.71 -29.43
CA LEU A 856 15.44 -27.74 -29.72
C LEU A 856 14.76 -29.03 -29.22
N THR A 857 15.45 -30.16 -29.32
CA THR A 857 15.01 -31.46 -28.75
C THR A 857 14.87 -31.38 -27.24
N THR A 858 15.84 -30.77 -26.57
CA THR A 858 15.82 -30.56 -25.11
C THR A 858 14.60 -29.73 -24.70
N LEU A 859 14.32 -28.64 -25.42
CA LEU A 859 13.14 -27.81 -25.18
C LEU A 859 11.82 -28.58 -25.28
N TYR A 860 11.64 -29.38 -26.33
CA TYR A 860 10.41 -30.16 -26.49
C TYR A 860 10.25 -31.27 -25.42
N ASN A 861 11.36 -31.83 -24.93
CA ASN A 861 11.32 -32.79 -23.84
C ASN A 861 10.93 -32.13 -22.51
N ILE A 862 11.48 -30.94 -22.22
CA ILE A 862 11.09 -30.15 -21.05
C ILE A 862 9.61 -29.77 -21.13
N GLU A 863 9.15 -29.26 -22.28
CA GLU A 863 7.73 -28.93 -22.52
C GLU A 863 6.82 -30.14 -22.26
N THR A 864 7.22 -31.31 -22.74
CA THR A 864 6.45 -32.55 -22.53
C THR A 864 6.44 -32.99 -21.07
N GLY A 865 7.60 -32.94 -20.39
CA GLY A 865 7.71 -33.24 -18.96
C GLY A 865 6.84 -32.31 -18.09
N PHE A 866 6.77 -31.03 -18.44
CA PHE A 866 5.91 -30.07 -17.74
C PHE A 866 4.41 -30.39 -17.88
N ILE A 867 3.96 -30.73 -19.09
CA ILE A 867 2.57 -31.12 -19.32
C ILE A 867 2.22 -32.40 -18.54
N ASP A 868 3.11 -33.38 -18.51
CA ASP A 868 2.87 -34.62 -17.78
C ASP A 868 2.87 -34.42 -16.25
N ALA A 869 3.75 -33.56 -15.73
CA ALA A 869 3.74 -33.19 -14.32
C ALA A 869 2.45 -32.45 -13.94
N THR A 870 1.97 -31.55 -14.80
CA THR A 870 0.70 -30.82 -14.62
C THR A 870 -0.49 -31.78 -14.57
N ARG A 871 -0.55 -32.75 -15.49
CA ARG A 871 -1.59 -33.80 -15.44
C ARG A 871 -1.53 -34.61 -14.15
N GLY A 872 -0.32 -34.94 -13.69
CA GLY A 872 -0.10 -35.63 -12.42
C GLY A 872 -0.61 -34.83 -11.21
N LEU A 873 -0.39 -33.51 -11.22
CA LEU A 873 -0.89 -32.58 -10.19
C LEU A 873 -2.41 -32.56 -10.13
N LEU A 874 -3.08 -32.35 -11.26
CA LEU A 874 -4.54 -32.31 -11.33
C LEU A 874 -5.17 -33.62 -10.88
N ALA A 875 -4.58 -34.75 -11.28
CA ALA A 875 -5.02 -36.08 -10.84
C ALA A 875 -4.86 -36.28 -9.31
N ALA A 876 -3.80 -35.75 -8.72
CA ALA A 876 -3.56 -35.83 -7.28
C ALA A 876 -4.50 -34.91 -6.47
N LEU A 877 -4.82 -33.73 -6.99
CA LEU A 877 -5.77 -32.78 -6.38
C LEU A 877 -7.22 -33.28 -6.48
N ALA A 878 -7.57 -34.01 -7.54
CA ALA A 878 -8.88 -34.62 -7.71
C ALA A 878 -9.11 -35.88 -6.83
N ALA A 879 -8.08 -36.38 -6.15
CA ALA A 879 -8.18 -37.58 -5.33
C ALA A 879 -8.83 -37.31 -3.96
N PRO A 880 -9.77 -38.16 -3.50
CA PRO A 880 -10.58 -37.89 -2.30
C PRO A 880 -9.79 -37.85 -0.99
N ARG A 881 -8.63 -38.52 -0.89
CA ARG A 881 -7.62 -38.41 0.18
C ARG A 881 -6.28 -38.93 -0.33
N THR A 882 -5.23 -38.10 -0.29
CA THR A 882 -3.86 -38.48 -0.65
C THR A 882 -2.97 -38.35 0.59
N THR A 883 -2.03 -39.28 0.79
CA THR A 883 -1.04 -39.15 1.87
C THR A 883 -0.10 -37.98 1.60
N PRO A 884 0.34 -37.20 2.61
CA PRO A 884 1.26 -36.08 2.42
C PRO A 884 2.47 -36.43 1.53
N ALA A 885 3.09 -37.60 1.74
CA ALA A 885 4.24 -38.09 0.96
C ALA A 885 3.93 -38.35 -0.53
N ALA A 886 2.71 -38.77 -0.87
CA ALA A 886 2.32 -39.04 -2.26
C ALA A 886 1.99 -37.75 -3.01
N LEU A 887 1.37 -36.79 -2.32
CA LEU A 887 1.18 -35.44 -2.86
C LEU A 887 2.56 -34.79 -3.06
N GLU A 888 3.44 -34.88 -2.07
CA GLU A 888 4.82 -34.37 -2.12
C GLU A 888 5.60 -34.89 -3.35
N GLN A 889 5.52 -36.18 -3.69
CA GLN A 889 6.15 -36.71 -4.91
C GLN A 889 5.58 -36.17 -6.22
N VAL A 890 4.30 -35.81 -6.24
CA VAL A 890 3.67 -35.17 -7.40
C VAL A 890 4.09 -33.70 -7.48
N LEU A 891 4.09 -33.00 -6.35
CA LEU A 891 4.55 -31.60 -6.26
C LEU A 891 6.03 -31.46 -6.63
N HIS A 892 6.88 -32.39 -6.18
CA HIS A 892 8.30 -32.42 -6.54
C HIS A 892 8.52 -32.59 -8.05
N ARG A 893 7.70 -33.39 -8.73
CA ARG A 893 7.80 -33.57 -10.19
C ARG A 893 7.43 -32.30 -10.96
N VAL A 894 6.42 -31.57 -10.49
CA VAL A 894 6.05 -30.26 -11.06
C VAL A 894 7.17 -29.26 -10.84
N GLY A 895 7.72 -29.18 -9.63
CA GLY A 895 8.85 -28.31 -9.31
C GLY A 895 10.09 -28.59 -10.17
N ASN A 896 10.45 -29.86 -10.39
CA ASN A 896 11.56 -30.23 -11.27
C ASN A 896 11.31 -29.84 -12.72
N ALA A 897 10.11 -30.09 -13.26
CA ALA A 897 9.81 -29.75 -14.66
C ALA A 897 9.83 -28.24 -14.90
N MET A 898 9.41 -27.44 -13.91
CA MET A 898 9.52 -25.98 -13.93
C MET A 898 10.98 -25.52 -13.86
N LYS A 899 11.80 -26.16 -13.01
CA LYS A 899 13.23 -25.89 -12.89
C LYS A 899 13.99 -26.18 -14.17
N ASP A 900 13.73 -27.31 -14.82
CA ASP A 900 14.40 -27.71 -16.06
C ASP A 900 14.16 -26.69 -17.19
N PHE A 901 12.96 -26.08 -17.24
CA PHE A 901 12.65 -25.03 -18.20
C PHE A 901 13.40 -23.73 -17.89
N ASP A 902 13.42 -23.30 -16.63
CA ASP A 902 14.13 -22.09 -16.22
C ASP A 902 15.66 -22.23 -16.43
N ASP A 903 16.23 -23.39 -16.12
CA ASP A 903 17.65 -23.69 -16.32
C ASP A 903 18.06 -23.61 -17.80
N PHE A 904 17.14 -23.88 -18.73
CA PHE A 904 17.39 -23.76 -20.16
C PHE A 904 17.27 -22.30 -20.66
N ASP A 905 16.28 -21.55 -20.17
CA ASP A 905 15.88 -20.20 -20.62
C ASP A 905 16.83 -19.05 -20.17
N GLN A 906 18.01 -19.36 -19.63
CA GLN A 906 18.91 -18.39 -18.95
C GLN A 906 19.65 -17.38 -19.87
N THR A 907 18.96 -16.63 -20.73
CA THR A 907 19.48 -15.35 -21.30
C THR A 907 19.42 -14.19 -20.32
N SER A 908 18.73 -14.35 -19.19
CA SER A 908 18.62 -13.36 -18.12
C SER A 908 19.95 -12.99 -17.46
N GLY A 909 20.98 -13.85 -17.58
CA GLY A 909 22.27 -13.69 -16.90
C GLY A 909 23.30 -12.75 -17.56
N ARG A 910 23.12 -12.30 -18.81
CA ARG A 910 24.12 -11.41 -19.46
C ARG A 910 23.71 -9.94 -19.57
N ASN A 911 22.44 -9.59 -19.38
CA ASN A 911 21.90 -8.21 -19.24
C ASN A 911 20.38 -8.18 -18.91
N GLY A 912 19.77 -9.28 -18.46
CA GLY A 912 18.31 -9.45 -18.52
C GLY A 912 17.60 -9.24 -17.20
N VAL A 913 16.87 -8.13 -17.09
CA VAL A 913 15.63 -8.07 -16.30
C VAL A 913 14.70 -9.14 -16.89
N GLY A 914 14.69 -10.33 -16.26
CA GLY A 914 14.07 -11.53 -16.82
C GLY A 914 12.90 -12.01 -15.99
N THR A 915 11.73 -12.06 -16.62
CA THR A 915 10.48 -12.70 -16.21
C THR A 915 10.75 -14.10 -15.62
N SER A 916 10.21 -14.42 -14.44
CA SER A 916 10.32 -15.78 -13.92
C SER A 916 9.30 -16.67 -14.63
N THR A 917 9.82 -17.48 -15.54
CA THR A 917 9.06 -18.37 -16.42
C THR A 917 8.10 -19.28 -15.65
N VAL A 918 8.53 -19.72 -14.47
CA VAL A 918 7.74 -20.54 -13.55
C VAL A 918 6.42 -19.90 -13.15
N PHE A 919 6.42 -18.59 -12.82
CA PHE A 919 5.20 -17.89 -12.44
C PHE A 919 4.28 -17.63 -13.62
N VAL A 920 4.83 -17.41 -14.82
CA VAL A 920 4.00 -17.26 -16.02
C VAL A 920 3.23 -18.54 -16.31
N LEU A 921 3.87 -19.70 -16.17
CA LEU A 921 3.21 -20.99 -16.38
C LEU A 921 2.20 -21.30 -15.30
N PHE A 922 2.51 -21.00 -14.03
CA PHE A 922 1.54 -21.13 -12.95
C PHE A 922 0.33 -20.18 -13.14
N SER A 923 0.59 -18.93 -13.53
CA SER A 923 -0.43 -17.94 -13.85
C SER A 923 -1.33 -18.41 -15.00
N GLU A 924 -0.76 -19.03 -16.02
CA GLU A 924 -1.54 -19.60 -17.12
C GLU A 924 -2.41 -20.77 -16.66
N LEU A 925 -1.92 -21.64 -15.78
CA LEU A 925 -2.73 -22.70 -15.19
C LEU A 925 -3.91 -22.15 -14.39
N VAL A 926 -3.69 -21.11 -13.58
CA VAL A 926 -4.76 -20.42 -12.85
C VAL A 926 -5.76 -19.78 -13.82
N ARG A 927 -5.31 -19.20 -14.94
CA ARG A 927 -6.18 -18.62 -15.97
C ARG A 927 -6.99 -19.66 -16.72
N LEU A 928 -6.43 -20.84 -16.97
CA LEU A 928 -7.18 -21.95 -17.57
C LEU A 928 -8.27 -22.45 -16.61
N ALA A 929 -8.05 -22.35 -15.31
CA ALA A 929 -9.06 -22.60 -14.29
C ALA A 929 -10.11 -21.48 -14.17
N ASP A 930 -9.73 -20.24 -14.48
CA ASP A 930 -10.59 -19.04 -14.43
C ASP A 930 -10.45 -18.16 -15.70
N PRO A 931 -11.01 -18.60 -16.84
CA PRO A 931 -10.82 -17.94 -18.14
C PRO A 931 -11.41 -16.52 -18.23
N GLY A 932 -12.15 -16.07 -17.22
CA GLY A 932 -12.66 -14.70 -17.11
C GLY A 932 -11.67 -13.70 -16.52
N GLY A 933 -10.63 -14.16 -15.80
CA GLY A 933 -9.66 -13.32 -15.11
C GLY A 933 -10.23 -12.49 -13.94
N GLU A 934 -11.53 -12.63 -13.65
CA GLU A 934 -12.25 -11.82 -12.65
C GLU A 934 -11.80 -12.11 -11.22
N ARG A 935 -11.17 -13.27 -10.98
CA ARG A 935 -10.72 -13.69 -9.64
C ARG A 935 -9.24 -13.44 -9.41
N SER A 936 -8.44 -13.26 -10.47
CA SER A 936 -7.02 -12.92 -10.37
C SER A 936 -6.81 -11.41 -10.24
N VAL A 937 -5.94 -11.01 -9.32
CA VAL A 937 -5.52 -9.62 -9.17
C VAL A 937 -4.43 -9.37 -10.21
N ALA A 938 -4.68 -8.49 -11.18
CA ALA A 938 -3.66 -8.06 -12.13
C ALA A 938 -3.58 -6.53 -12.14
N VAL A 939 -2.35 -6.02 -12.23
CA VAL A 939 -2.04 -4.60 -12.30
C VAL A 939 -1.05 -4.37 -13.45
N LEU A 940 -1.26 -3.33 -14.26
CA LEU A 940 -0.27 -2.82 -15.22
C LEU A 940 0.10 -1.40 -14.82
N ARG A 941 1.38 -1.18 -14.53
CA ARG A 941 1.98 0.14 -14.38
C ARG A 941 2.71 0.50 -15.67
N LEU A 942 2.33 1.61 -16.29
CA LEU A 942 2.92 2.13 -17.51
C LEU A 942 3.45 3.54 -17.27
N THR A 943 4.74 3.75 -17.51
CA THR A 943 5.39 5.06 -17.37
C THR A 943 5.90 5.51 -18.73
N SER A 944 5.54 6.72 -19.17
CA SER A 944 6.11 7.37 -20.35
C SER A 944 6.81 8.65 -19.94
N ARG A 945 7.97 8.95 -20.54
CA ARG A 945 8.70 10.20 -20.28
C ARG A 945 8.98 10.94 -21.58
N VAL A 946 8.37 12.11 -21.75
CA VAL A 946 8.71 13.05 -22.83
C VAL A 946 8.98 14.42 -22.21
N GLY A 947 10.21 14.92 -22.37
CA GLY A 947 10.63 16.17 -21.72
C GLY A 947 10.77 16.05 -20.21
N ALA A 948 10.35 17.06 -19.44
CA ALA A 948 10.47 17.10 -17.98
C ALA A 948 9.30 16.45 -17.22
N THR A 949 8.28 15.95 -17.93
CA THR A 949 7.03 15.50 -17.32
C THR A 949 6.86 13.98 -17.52
N PRO A 950 7.08 13.16 -16.48
CA PRO A 950 6.69 11.75 -16.53
C PRO A 950 5.16 11.63 -16.45
N VAL A 951 4.57 10.73 -17.23
CA VAL A 951 3.18 10.31 -17.10
C VAL A 951 3.15 8.86 -16.67
N GLU A 952 2.48 8.60 -15.55
CA GLU A 952 2.26 7.25 -15.02
C GLU A 952 0.78 6.87 -15.14
N LYS A 953 0.53 5.65 -15.59
CA LYS A 953 -0.80 5.04 -15.69
C LYS A 953 -0.81 3.68 -15.01
N LEU A 954 -1.84 3.47 -14.18
CA LEU A 954 -2.08 2.22 -13.50
C LEU A 954 -3.41 1.64 -13.98
N PHE A 955 -3.39 0.40 -14.45
CA PHE A 955 -4.59 -0.38 -14.79
C PHE A 955 -4.70 -1.53 -13.80
N MET A 956 -5.90 -1.85 -13.35
CA MET A 956 -6.12 -2.86 -12.32
C MET A 956 -7.43 -3.62 -12.58
N THR A 957 -7.47 -4.92 -12.25
CA THR A 957 -8.69 -5.73 -12.33
C THR A 957 -9.67 -5.40 -11.21
N ASP A 958 -10.95 -5.76 -11.35
CA ASP A 958 -11.95 -5.56 -10.28
C ASP A 958 -11.62 -6.31 -8.98
N ALA A 959 -10.87 -7.41 -9.06
CA ALA A 959 -10.34 -8.10 -7.88
C ALA A 959 -9.23 -7.26 -7.21
N ALA A 960 -8.35 -6.65 -8.01
CA ALA A 960 -7.31 -5.73 -7.53
C ALA A 960 -7.89 -4.47 -6.86
N ALA A 961 -9.03 -3.99 -7.37
CA ALA A 961 -9.75 -2.87 -6.79
C ALA A 961 -10.63 -3.25 -5.58
N ARG A 962 -10.73 -4.53 -5.21
CA ARG A 962 -11.57 -5.04 -4.10
C ARG A 962 -10.77 -5.51 -2.88
N GLY A 963 -9.58 -6.06 -3.10
CA GLY A 963 -8.62 -6.40 -2.06
C GLY A 963 -7.86 -5.18 -1.55
#